data_AF-A0A8C9TBJ0-F1
#
_entry.id   AF-A0A8C9TBJ0-F1
#
_cell.length_a   1.000
_cell.length_b   1.000
_cell.length_c   1.000
_cell.angle_alpha   90.00
_cell.angle_beta   90.00
_cell.angle_gamma   90.00
#
_symmetry.space_group_name_H-M   'P 1'
#
loop_
_entity.id
_entity.type
_entity.pdbx_description
1 polymer ?
#
loop_
_entity_poly.entity_id
_entity_poly.type
_entity_poly.pdbx_seq_one_letter_code
_entity_poly.pdbx_strand_id
1 'polypeptide(L)'
;MIPESLHSMSWNDMTDIAKDLGITVDENLPCHNALARVDEVLKGVKEQGRTKYKEIQLPLQTQECKKLLSQEYDARPKGNKTELQRENNSQHEELNNYKMTAAISSFINALSAQDKQERAFFLQWIKLELDALSQELCLSVQQSINSIDETLDKSPVEIKEGLDSVLELEMQQQDSFLGLEHFTQEMQLIFELSQYSPNIIPQNALRLPALAAELLFFGLPLELVDRETSTIPQTWLNQVLTEVHKRIPKGKRLRVLTVLGLHSARNSSVLSALFGLTFTIAYTSKRSAYMMILCVPEILRKELDFDLLLLINTEKLKCPDVLQQKDRFKEDNELATLLIGLSDVTLLNLPLEEETEIHQTLLVMTNAFLRLKETDRIPFFLFVTHGSGMDKKLLGLQLNRFTKVLTAGMSNPAGSKYYSCQDCETESHCLLTLCQNPAPMMQIDPGYSKAVLKLKQHVLAMLSKHPSKSPNGLLEFMDSTCQLWEAVKNDNNIFGLRTTQAFCNLCAEVSYLERALLRHMDDWMEHAENLVSQFNISTPAPETSDGTKDSDSLLSELKEKASKEIMSETSKIISKVEEVFKTDNSLSNLTDIYQDNFTSSVGRLQEEVKCQINNKLEASVRKNDLSIKTKDFQATLETALEAKLKTLLEESKTNDGILEEKQLNEEFTKCWSETLSKLGLKPLATQNITTKVADQLKENLMSHGISKHLNKLKDIVNHGTSPFLVTDEHFSFRNKLKKMFNEDDKVDAQKFSDKVINECDKYIEQTLCQKEDYLDRYIDDVLKIVDDAMSRKWFDVRSVFEVDLKLHICAKAAKSFQEMHNNFIRKADPLMHFEGLRERQFWEFLYKFLKRDKCQKAARDFTLLCLKPAALDYIHGPLGKMIIEEMVSGKGAVLYHSPQNFWYNILKELLLEDNFKNFLEYLVNSESFLQKRIRQQVVEHLSSTGMLAVRRQERFEQIMGKMDRAVRQCLNDWTGVQGDTKLLLEHVCKNLESCGDVVVPQHVLQGPLFQYSMVWKDVVACLLQSLGEMWQSLTQEFSQLGNSPLGVSKTLEGLSSKPEDELYLRVRGCEKQCPFCKAPCDVRDTEHTEHKSRLHRPKGLLSFTRTDSSSLSYNSCNSNVASDNMFLNKDTDGQPVPYKDYQTIYPEWIIPPETHGVNLYWKYVLARYNERFAQEYQSQPAQLPEDWKEITREEALENLNEIFGVPQP
;
A
#
# COMPACT_ATOMS: atom_id res chain seq x y z
N MET A 1 -15.21 36.32 50.49
CA MET A 1 -14.89 37.73 50.77
C MET A 1 -13.39 37.88 50.62
N ILE A 2 -12.95 38.42 49.49
CA ILE A 2 -11.55 38.81 49.24
C ILE A 2 -11.49 40.31 49.58
N PRO A 3 -10.52 40.81 50.35
CA PRO A 3 -10.49 42.21 50.79
C PRO A 3 -10.43 43.19 49.61
N GLU A 4 -11.12 44.32 49.72
CA GLU A 4 -11.31 45.35 48.68
C GLU A 4 -10.05 46.19 48.33
N SER A 5 -8.86 45.81 48.81
CA SER A 5 -7.61 46.38 48.31
C SER A 5 -6.48 45.36 48.35
N LEU A 6 -6.14 44.80 47.20
CA LEU A 6 -4.84 44.15 47.00
C LEU A 6 -3.78 45.25 46.99
N HIS A 7 -3.00 45.38 48.08
CA HIS A 7 -1.79 46.19 48.04
C HIS A 7 -0.81 45.52 47.08
N SER A 8 -0.59 46.15 45.92
CA SER A 8 0.50 45.78 45.02
C SER A 8 1.81 46.11 45.71
N MET A 9 2.58 45.08 46.04
CA MET A 9 3.89 45.19 46.65
C MET A 9 4.91 44.61 45.67
N SER A 10 6.11 45.19 45.59
CA SER A 10 7.17 44.62 44.77
C SER A 10 7.62 43.28 45.36
N TRP A 11 8.14 42.37 44.54
CA TRP A 11 8.69 41.10 45.03
C TRP A 11 9.80 41.32 46.07
N ASN A 12 10.59 42.39 45.91
CA ASN A 12 11.63 42.77 46.87
C ASN A 12 11.04 43.14 48.25
N ASP A 13 9.96 43.92 48.28
CA ASP A 13 9.30 44.33 49.53
C ASP A 13 8.57 43.15 50.22
N MET A 14 8.22 42.10 49.48
CA MET A 14 7.63 40.86 50.03
C MET A 14 8.67 39.96 50.72
N THR A 15 9.97 40.20 50.51
CA THR A 15 11.06 39.37 51.06
C THR A 15 11.01 39.27 52.58
N ASP A 16 10.79 40.39 53.27
CA ASP A 16 10.74 40.41 54.74
C ASP A 16 9.47 39.72 55.27
N ILE A 17 8.34 39.91 54.58
CA ILE A 17 7.08 39.22 54.88
C ILE A 17 7.21 37.71 54.65
N ALA A 18 7.87 37.29 53.57
CA ALA A 18 8.09 35.88 53.25
C ALA A 18 8.95 35.19 54.34
N LYS A 19 9.99 35.87 54.83
CA LYS A 19 10.80 35.39 55.97
C LYS A 19 9.97 35.28 57.26
N ASP A 20 9.14 36.28 57.55
CA ASP A 20 8.22 36.26 58.71
C ASP A 20 7.17 35.13 58.62
N LEU A 21 6.79 34.74 57.40
CA LEU A 21 5.90 33.61 57.12
C LEU A 21 6.62 32.24 57.06
N GLY A 22 7.93 32.20 57.31
CA GLY A 22 8.74 30.97 57.27
C GLY A 22 8.99 30.43 55.86
N ILE A 23 8.77 31.24 54.82
CA ILE A 23 9.09 30.92 53.43
C ILE A 23 10.59 31.19 53.22
N THR A 24 11.32 30.20 52.73
CA THR A 24 12.72 30.37 52.35
C THR A 24 12.84 31.34 51.18
N VAL A 25 13.63 32.39 51.37
CA VAL A 25 13.93 33.41 50.37
C VAL A 25 15.36 33.22 49.88
N ASP A 26 15.54 33.14 48.56
CA ASP A 26 16.83 32.88 47.93
C ASP A 26 17.75 34.13 47.95
N GLU A 27 17.16 35.33 48.06
CA GLU A 27 17.82 36.64 48.21
C GLU A 27 18.39 36.83 49.63
N ASN A 28 19.46 36.08 49.91
CA ASN A 28 20.23 36.18 51.14
C ASN A 28 21.14 37.43 51.18
N LEU A 29 21.78 37.69 52.33
CA LEU A 29 22.70 38.83 52.48
C LEU A 29 23.83 38.86 51.41
N PRO A 30 24.47 37.73 51.04
CA PRO A 30 25.37 37.66 49.89
C PRO A 30 24.76 38.15 48.57
N CYS A 31 23.50 37.83 48.28
CA CYS A 31 22.80 38.28 47.08
C CYS A 31 22.59 39.80 47.06
N HIS A 32 22.15 40.40 48.18
CA HIS A 32 21.99 41.86 48.28
C HIS A 32 23.32 42.62 48.20
N ASN A 33 24.36 42.12 48.86
CA ASN A 33 25.70 42.71 48.79
C ASN A 33 26.25 42.66 47.36
N ALA A 34 26.03 41.54 46.67
CA ALA A 34 26.41 41.39 45.27
C ALA A 34 25.70 42.41 44.38
N LEU A 35 24.38 42.58 44.53
CA LEU A 35 23.60 43.56 43.75
C LEU A 35 24.10 45.00 43.99
N ALA A 36 24.36 45.38 45.25
CA ALA A 36 24.90 46.71 45.57
C ALA A 36 26.27 46.96 44.92
N ARG A 37 27.11 45.94 44.79
CA ARG A 37 28.39 46.04 44.05
C ARG A 37 28.17 46.16 42.55
N VAL A 38 27.15 45.52 41.98
CA VAL A 38 26.78 45.70 40.56
C VAL A 38 26.36 47.15 40.31
N ASP A 39 25.51 47.71 41.17
CA ASP A 39 25.09 49.12 41.10
C ASP A 39 26.29 50.08 41.21
N GLU A 40 27.27 49.75 42.05
CA GLU A 40 28.50 50.53 42.18
C GLU A 40 29.35 50.47 40.90
N VAL A 41 29.51 49.27 40.31
CA VAL A 41 30.25 49.09 39.06
C VAL A 41 29.57 49.84 37.93
N LEU A 42 28.25 49.69 37.76
CA LEU A 42 27.49 50.31 36.67
C LEU A 42 27.05 51.75 36.95
N LYS A 43 27.57 52.36 38.03
CA LYS A 43 27.23 53.72 38.43
C LYS A 43 27.62 54.72 37.33
N GLY A 44 26.64 55.51 36.89
CA GLY A 44 26.84 56.51 35.83
C GLY A 44 26.55 56.02 34.42
N VAL A 45 26.32 54.72 34.18
CA VAL A 45 25.94 54.19 32.85
C VAL A 45 24.64 54.83 32.36
N LYS A 46 23.61 54.90 33.21
CA LYS A 46 22.30 55.51 32.88
C LYS A 46 22.36 57.04 32.72
N GLU A 47 23.25 57.70 33.45
CA GLU A 47 23.34 59.17 33.53
C GLU A 47 24.20 59.76 32.40
N GLN A 48 25.28 59.08 32.02
CA GLN A 48 26.31 59.59 31.11
C GLN A 48 26.22 58.99 29.71
N GLY A 49 25.46 57.90 29.54
CA GLY A 49 25.41 57.09 28.33
C GLY A 49 26.58 56.10 28.23
N ARG A 50 26.35 54.99 27.53
CA ARG A 50 27.25 53.82 27.51
C ARG A 50 28.60 54.12 26.85
N THR A 51 28.62 54.85 25.75
CA THR A 51 29.86 55.23 25.03
C THR A 51 30.77 56.08 25.93
N LYS A 52 30.21 57.13 26.53
CA LYS A 52 30.94 58.02 27.44
C LYS A 52 31.37 57.31 28.73
N TYR A 53 30.53 56.39 29.23
CA TYR A 53 30.90 55.54 30.35
C TYR A 53 32.14 54.68 30.02
N LYS A 54 32.21 54.07 28.83
CA LYS A 54 33.39 53.29 28.40
C LYS A 54 34.64 54.17 28.32
N GLU A 55 34.55 55.33 27.70
CA GLU A 55 35.68 56.27 27.59
C GLU A 55 36.24 56.70 28.96
N ILE A 56 35.35 56.91 29.95
CA ILE A 56 35.75 57.41 31.27
C ILE A 56 36.19 56.26 32.20
N GLN A 57 35.44 55.16 32.22
CA GLN A 57 35.62 54.06 33.19
C GLN A 57 36.50 52.92 32.66
N LEU A 58 36.65 52.79 31.35
CA LEU A 58 37.44 51.75 30.66
C LEU A 58 38.41 52.37 29.62
N PRO A 59 39.28 53.33 30.01
CA PRO A 59 40.00 54.18 29.07
C PRO A 59 41.15 53.46 28.32
N LEU A 60 41.66 52.34 28.82
CA LEU A 60 42.76 51.62 28.15
C LEU A 60 42.30 50.94 26.86
N GLN A 61 41.00 50.79 26.67
CA GLN A 61 40.42 50.21 25.47
C GLN A 61 40.39 51.13 24.24
N THR A 62 40.89 52.36 24.35
CA THR A 62 41.02 53.27 23.19
C THR A 62 42.00 52.71 22.15
N GLN A 63 41.73 52.97 20.87
CA GLN A 63 42.49 52.38 19.75
C GLN A 63 43.98 52.78 19.80
N GLU A 64 44.28 54.00 20.25
CA GLU A 64 45.64 54.50 20.45
C GLU A 64 46.37 53.73 21.56
N CYS A 65 45.74 53.53 22.72
CA CYS A 65 46.33 52.79 23.84
C CYS A 65 46.61 51.32 23.50
N LYS A 66 45.66 50.64 22.82
CA LYS A 66 45.84 49.25 22.38
C LYS A 66 46.96 49.10 21.35
N LYS A 67 47.05 50.02 20.36
CA LYS A 67 48.13 50.01 19.37
C LYS A 67 49.50 50.16 20.01
N LEU A 68 49.65 51.07 20.97
CA LEU A 68 50.92 51.28 21.69
C LEU A 68 51.34 50.05 22.49
N LEU A 69 50.41 49.45 23.23
CA LEU A 69 50.68 48.22 23.99
C LEU A 69 51.05 47.06 23.05
N SER A 70 50.32 46.86 21.94
CA SER A 70 50.60 45.78 20.97
C SER A 70 51.91 45.95 20.19
N GLN A 71 52.28 47.18 19.80
CA GLN A 71 53.50 47.46 19.01
C GLN A 71 54.80 47.30 19.81
N GLU A 72 54.77 47.56 21.12
CA GLU A 72 55.91 47.34 22.02
C GLU A 72 56.12 45.84 22.31
N TYR A 73 55.05 45.02 22.26
CA TYR A 73 55.13 43.56 22.38
C TYR A 73 55.67 42.85 21.12
N ASP A 74 55.38 43.37 19.93
CA ASP A 74 55.73 42.74 18.65
C ASP A 74 57.14 43.12 18.13
N ALA A 75 58.02 43.63 19.01
CA ALA A 75 59.35 44.13 18.69
C ALA A 75 60.32 43.03 18.21
N ARG A 76 60.13 42.57 16.97
CA ARG A 76 61.22 42.02 16.15
C ARG A 76 62.08 43.18 15.65
N PRO A 77 63.41 43.06 15.65
CA PRO A 77 64.29 44.07 15.08
C PRO A 77 64.24 44.00 13.55
N LYS A 78 63.29 44.70 12.93
CA LYS A 78 63.31 44.99 11.48
C LYS A 78 62.92 46.44 11.24
N GLY A 79 63.94 47.31 11.10
CA GLY A 79 63.79 48.69 10.60
C GLY A 79 64.17 49.79 11.59
N ASN A 80 64.68 50.91 11.06
CA ASN A 80 65.39 51.98 11.78
C ASN A 80 64.67 52.52 13.04
N LYS A 81 65.34 52.38 14.19
CA LYS A 81 64.89 52.82 15.53
C LYS A 81 64.65 54.33 15.72
N THR A 82 64.94 55.18 14.74
CA THR A 82 65.10 56.63 14.98
C THR A 82 63.93 57.52 14.55
N GLU A 83 62.95 57.01 13.79
CA GLU A 83 61.75 57.79 13.39
C GLU A 83 60.53 57.52 14.29
N LEU A 84 60.30 56.27 14.73
CA LEU A 84 59.19 55.90 15.61
C LEU A 84 59.30 56.41 17.07
N GLN A 85 60.50 56.76 17.54
CA GLN A 85 60.71 57.17 18.95
C GLN A 85 60.35 58.63 19.25
N ARG A 86 60.02 59.46 18.24
CA ARG A 86 59.70 60.89 18.47
C ARG A 86 58.20 61.21 18.50
N GLU A 87 57.36 60.39 17.88
CA GLU A 87 55.89 60.58 17.91
C GLU A 87 55.20 59.93 19.13
N ASN A 88 55.84 58.97 19.81
CA ASN A 88 55.24 58.21 20.93
C ASN A 88 55.41 58.82 22.35
N ASN A 89 56.18 59.89 22.54
CA ASN A 89 56.53 60.35 23.89
C ASN A 89 55.35 60.94 24.69
N SER A 90 54.42 61.66 24.06
CA SER A 90 53.25 62.21 24.76
C SER A 90 52.23 61.14 25.15
N GLN A 91 52.08 60.10 24.33
CA GLN A 91 51.15 58.99 24.59
C GLN A 91 51.72 58.01 25.64
N HIS A 92 53.04 57.83 25.67
CA HIS A 92 53.72 57.13 26.77
C HIS A 92 53.55 57.85 28.11
N GLU A 93 53.48 59.19 28.13
CA GLU A 93 53.14 59.95 29.35
C GLU A 93 51.67 59.73 29.80
N GLU A 94 50.71 59.60 28.87
CA GLU A 94 49.31 59.30 29.19
C GLU A 94 49.14 57.90 29.80
N LEU A 95 49.78 56.87 29.22
CA LEU A 95 49.80 55.50 29.77
C LEU A 95 50.49 55.44 31.13
N ASN A 96 51.58 56.18 31.31
CA ASN A 96 52.31 56.26 32.58
C ASN A 96 51.54 57.02 33.68
N ASN A 97 50.49 57.77 33.35
CA ASN A 97 49.63 58.47 34.31
C ASN A 97 48.31 57.74 34.60
N TYR A 98 48.09 56.56 34.02
CA TYR A 98 46.88 55.78 34.23
C TYR A 98 46.64 55.46 35.71
N LYS A 99 45.38 55.63 36.15
CA LYS A 99 44.90 55.20 37.46
C LYS A 99 43.66 54.33 37.27
N MET A 100 43.60 53.25 38.04
CA MET A 100 42.46 52.35 38.04
C MET A 100 41.18 53.12 38.40
N THR A 101 40.17 53.03 37.53
CA THR A 101 38.91 53.75 37.66
C THR A 101 38.05 53.20 38.80
N ALA A 102 37.05 53.97 39.23
CA ALA A 102 36.15 53.54 40.31
C ALA A 102 35.42 52.25 39.91
N ALA A 103 34.87 52.19 38.69
CA ALA A 103 34.15 51.01 38.21
C ALA A 103 35.05 49.76 38.16
N ILE A 104 36.27 49.85 37.63
CA ILE A 104 37.18 48.69 37.56
C ILE A 104 37.68 48.27 38.94
N SER A 105 37.95 49.24 39.82
CA SER A 105 38.32 48.94 41.21
C SER A 105 37.19 48.17 41.92
N SER A 106 35.95 48.64 41.81
CA SER A 106 34.78 47.97 42.41
C SER A 106 34.51 46.61 41.75
N PHE A 107 34.72 46.49 40.45
CA PHE A 107 34.63 45.22 39.72
C PHE A 107 35.65 44.19 40.24
N ILE A 108 36.94 44.56 40.31
CA ILE A 108 38.01 43.69 40.84
C ILE A 108 37.76 43.33 42.31
N ASN A 109 37.28 44.28 43.13
CA ASN A 109 36.95 44.05 44.53
C ASN A 109 35.78 43.08 44.70
N ALA A 110 34.77 43.17 43.84
CA ALA A 110 33.65 42.23 43.79
C ALA A 110 34.12 40.81 43.42
N LEU A 111 34.97 40.68 42.41
CA LEU A 111 35.59 39.39 42.04
C LEU A 111 36.51 38.84 43.13
N SER A 112 37.10 39.72 43.94
CA SER A 112 37.99 39.36 45.04
C SER A 112 37.27 39.07 46.36
N ALA A 113 35.93 39.09 46.41
CA ALA A 113 35.18 38.84 47.63
C ALA A 113 35.49 37.44 48.20
N GLN A 114 35.59 37.34 49.53
CA GLN A 114 35.94 36.07 50.19
C GLN A 114 34.81 35.04 50.12
N ASP A 115 33.55 35.51 50.10
CA ASP A 115 32.38 34.66 49.98
C ASP A 115 32.18 34.19 48.53
N LYS A 116 32.16 32.86 48.34
CA LYS A 116 31.96 32.25 47.02
C LYS A 116 30.53 32.49 46.48
N GLN A 117 29.53 32.56 47.35
CA GLN A 117 28.14 32.83 46.97
C GLN A 117 27.97 34.30 46.54
N GLU A 118 28.53 35.25 47.28
CA GLU A 118 28.51 36.68 46.90
C GLU A 118 29.14 36.90 45.53
N ARG A 119 30.28 36.24 45.24
CA ARG A 119 30.93 36.32 43.92
C ARG A 119 30.08 35.73 42.80
N ALA A 120 29.46 34.58 43.04
CA ALA A 120 28.59 33.94 42.06
C ALA A 120 27.35 34.79 41.77
N PHE A 121 26.71 35.34 42.81
CA PHE A 121 25.60 36.28 42.67
C PHE A 121 26.03 37.55 41.93
N PHE A 122 27.20 38.11 42.24
CA PHE A 122 27.70 39.31 41.56
C PHE A 122 27.87 39.08 40.06
N LEU A 123 28.52 37.96 39.67
CA LEU A 123 28.72 37.60 38.27
C LEU A 123 27.39 37.36 37.54
N GLN A 124 26.40 36.78 38.22
CA GLN A 124 25.08 36.57 37.64
C GLN A 124 24.32 37.90 37.48
N TRP A 125 24.31 38.75 38.51
CA TRP A 125 23.63 40.04 38.48
C TRP A 125 24.23 41.01 37.47
N ILE A 126 25.56 41.16 37.44
CA ILE A 126 26.21 42.08 36.50
C ILE A 126 25.96 41.65 35.06
N LYS A 127 25.93 40.35 34.80
CA LYS A 127 25.60 39.81 33.49
C LYS A 127 24.15 40.09 33.11
N LEU A 128 23.19 39.84 34.01
CA LEU A 128 21.77 40.14 33.76
C LEU A 128 21.54 41.63 33.48
N GLU A 129 22.16 42.52 34.25
CA GLU A 129 22.06 43.97 34.04
C GLU A 129 22.67 44.42 32.70
N LEU A 130 23.85 43.89 32.34
CA LEU A 130 24.49 44.17 31.05
C LEU A 130 23.71 43.57 29.86
N ASP A 131 23.12 42.39 30.03
CA ASP A 131 22.25 41.76 29.03
C ASP A 131 20.95 42.56 28.86
N ALA A 132 20.34 43.06 29.94
CA ALA A 132 19.16 43.93 29.89
C ALA A 132 19.45 45.24 29.14
N LEU A 133 20.58 45.88 29.43
CA LEU A 133 21.06 47.04 28.67
C LEU A 133 21.23 46.70 27.18
N SER A 134 21.79 45.53 26.87
CA SER A 134 21.98 45.08 25.49
C SER A 134 20.64 44.81 24.79
N GLN A 135 19.64 44.27 25.49
CA GLN A 135 18.32 43.98 24.92
C GLN A 135 17.55 45.26 24.55
N GLU A 136 17.67 46.33 25.34
CA GLU A 136 17.12 47.66 24.98
C GLU A 136 17.66 48.16 23.63
N LEU A 137 18.94 47.91 23.36
CA LEU A 137 19.61 48.27 22.12
C LEU A 137 19.03 47.47 20.94
N CYS A 138 18.94 46.15 21.07
CA CYS A 138 18.39 45.27 20.04
C CYS A 138 16.93 45.58 19.71
N LEU A 139 16.10 45.90 20.71
CA LEU A 139 14.71 46.27 20.50
C LEU A 139 14.58 47.56 19.68
N SER A 140 15.49 48.52 19.87
CA SER A 140 15.48 49.77 19.10
C SER A 140 15.85 49.56 17.62
N VAL A 141 16.84 48.72 17.31
CA VAL A 141 17.16 48.32 15.91
C VAL A 141 16.04 47.50 15.29
N GLN A 142 15.46 46.56 16.04
CA GLN A 142 14.34 45.74 15.56
C GLN A 142 13.10 46.60 15.26
N GLN A 143 12.82 47.62 16.07
CA GLN A 143 11.74 48.57 15.81
C GLN A 143 11.99 49.39 14.54
N SER A 144 13.24 49.81 14.29
CA SER A 144 13.63 50.47 13.04
C SER A 144 13.51 49.56 11.81
N ILE A 145 13.93 48.29 11.90
CA ILE A 145 13.78 47.29 10.83
C ILE A 145 12.31 47.02 10.55
N ASN A 146 11.50 46.77 11.59
CA ASN A 146 10.07 46.53 11.44
C ASN A 146 9.34 47.75 10.82
N SER A 147 9.79 48.98 11.12
CA SER A 147 9.24 50.20 10.51
C SER A 147 9.52 50.35 9.01
N ILE A 148 10.53 49.63 8.49
CA ILE A 148 10.82 49.54 7.06
C ILE A 148 9.92 48.47 6.42
N ASP A 149 9.77 47.31 7.06
CA ASP A 149 8.92 46.20 6.61
C ASP A 149 7.42 46.53 6.60
N GLU A 150 6.94 47.39 7.51
CA GLU A 150 5.52 47.80 7.57
C GLU A 150 5.07 48.75 6.45
N THR A 151 5.96 49.17 5.54
CA THR A 151 5.61 50.03 4.39
C THR A 151 5.83 49.34 3.04
N LEU A 152 4.88 48.46 2.69
CA LEU A 152 4.86 47.62 1.47
C LEU A 152 4.72 48.37 0.11
N ASP A 153 4.94 49.69 0.03
CA ASP A 153 4.73 50.50 -1.19
C ASP A 153 5.90 51.44 -1.54
N LYS A 154 7.09 51.27 -0.94
CA LYS A 154 8.24 52.17 -1.16
C LYS A 154 9.13 51.78 -2.34
N SER A 155 9.73 52.79 -3.00
CA SER A 155 10.62 52.60 -4.15
C SER A 155 11.97 51.96 -3.77
N PRO A 156 12.72 51.35 -4.72
CA PRO A 156 14.04 50.77 -4.44
C PRO A 156 15.07 51.76 -3.84
N VAL A 157 14.87 53.07 -4.06
CA VAL A 157 15.71 54.13 -3.51
C VAL A 157 15.39 54.38 -2.04
N GLU A 158 14.11 54.41 -1.66
CA GLU A 158 13.67 54.59 -0.27
C GLU A 158 13.97 53.36 0.59
N ILE A 159 13.93 52.16 0.00
CA ILE A 159 14.39 50.92 0.66
C ILE A 159 15.89 51.01 0.93
N LYS A 160 16.68 51.48 -0.05
CA LYS A 160 18.12 51.65 0.11
C LYS A 160 18.47 52.73 1.15
N GLU A 161 17.81 53.89 1.12
CA GLU A 161 17.98 54.94 2.15
C GLU A 161 17.56 54.45 3.54
N GLY A 162 16.49 53.65 3.62
CA GLY A 162 16.06 52.98 4.86
C GLY A 162 17.11 51.99 5.37
N LEU A 163 17.65 51.13 4.49
CA LEU A 163 18.74 50.20 4.83
C LEU A 163 20.02 50.94 5.24
N ASP A 164 20.41 52.01 4.54
CA ASP A 164 21.57 52.82 4.87
C ASP A 164 21.39 53.50 6.24
N SER A 165 20.17 53.96 6.57
CA SER A 165 19.85 54.50 7.90
C SER A 165 19.87 53.45 9.01
N VAL A 166 19.45 52.20 8.73
CA VAL A 166 19.56 51.08 9.66
C VAL A 166 21.02 50.69 9.86
N LEU A 167 21.82 50.66 8.80
CA LEU A 167 23.26 50.41 8.88
C LEU A 167 23.97 51.49 9.72
N GLU A 168 23.63 52.77 9.53
CA GLU A 168 24.15 53.86 10.37
C GLU A 168 23.72 53.73 11.83
N LEU A 169 22.47 53.36 12.10
CA LEU A 169 21.96 53.08 13.45
C LEU A 169 22.67 51.87 14.07
N GLU A 170 22.84 50.77 13.33
CA GLU A 170 23.59 49.60 13.78
C GLU A 170 25.04 49.96 14.13
N MET A 171 25.70 50.80 13.32
CA MET A 171 27.05 51.29 13.60
C MET A 171 27.12 52.17 14.86
N GLN A 172 26.19 53.12 15.02
CA GLN A 172 26.13 53.95 16.23
C GLN A 172 25.83 53.11 17.48
N GLN A 173 24.98 52.10 17.34
CA GLN A 173 24.62 51.22 18.44
C GLN A 173 25.74 50.25 18.81
N GLN A 174 26.55 49.79 17.86
CA GLN A 174 27.76 49.00 18.12
C GLN A 174 28.73 49.73 19.06
N ASP A 175 28.97 51.02 18.82
CA ASP A 175 29.85 51.83 19.69
C ASP A 175 29.25 52.10 21.07
N SER A 176 27.94 51.92 21.24
CA SER A 176 27.24 52.05 22.52
C SER A 176 27.10 50.73 23.29
N PHE A 177 27.47 49.59 22.69
CA PHE A 177 27.38 48.28 23.35
C PHE A 177 28.35 48.19 24.53
N LEU A 178 27.87 47.69 25.67
CA LEU A 178 28.64 47.48 26.89
C LEU A 178 28.31 46.10 27.43
N GLY A 179 29.31 45.23 27.44
CA GLY A 179 29.22 43.85 27.90
C GLY A 179 30.31 43.52 28.91
N LEU A 180 30.18 42.37 29.58
CA LEU A 180 31.10 41.93 30.64
C LEU A 180 32.53 41.76 30.10
N GLU A 181 32.67 41.42 28.82
CA GLU A 181 33.95 41.29 28.13
C GLU A 181 34.78 42.57 28.15
N HIS A 182 34.15 43.75 28.17
CA HIS A 182 34.86 45.02 28.21
C HIS A 182 35.55 45.21 29.57
N PHE A 183 34.94 44.78 30.66
CA PHE A 183 35.58 44.83 31.98
C PHE A 183 36.75 43.83 32.06
N THR A 184 36.60 42.64 31.48
CA THR A 184 37.68 41.66 31.44
C THR A 184 38.83 42.07 30.53
N GLN A 185 38.54 42.77 29.43
CA GLN A 185 39.55 43.32 28.52
C GLN A 185 40.32 44.46 29.18
N GLU A 186 39.64 45.36 29.91
CA GLU A 186 40.32 46.39 30.70
C GLU A 186 41.25 45.75 31.75
N MET A 187 40.80 44.70 32.44
CA MET A 187 41.66 43.94 33.36
C MET A 187 42.90 43.35 32.69
N GLN A 188 42.74 42.79 31.49
CA GLN A 188 43.88 42.31 30.69
C GLN A 188 44.86 43.45 30.39
N LEU A 189 44.36 44.58 29.88
CA LEU A 189 45.21 45.71 29.51
C LEU A 189 45.93 46.32 30.71
N ILE A 190 45.28 46.36 31.88
CA ILE A 190 45.92 46.75 33.15
C ILE A 190 47.06 45.78 33.50
N PHE A 191 46.83 44.48 33.34
CA PHE A 191 47.88 43.48 33.59
C PHE A 191 49.05 43.68 32.61
N GLU A 192 48.79 43.83 31.32
CA GLU A 192 49.83 44.05 30.31
C GLU A 192 50.62 45.33 30.56
N LEU A 193 49.94 46.42 30.89
CA LEU A 193 50.56 47.69 31.27
C LEU A 193 51.41 47.53 32.55
N SER A 194 51.03 46.66 33.49
CA SER A 194 51.82 46.40 34.71
C SER A 194 53.11 45.63 34.44
N GLN A 195 53.16 44.82 33.38
CA GLN A 195 54.38 44.14 32.95
C GLN A 195 55.36 45.12 32.30
N TYR A 196 54.83 46.12 31.58
CA TYR A 196 55.60 47.16 30.92
C TYR A 196 56.11 48.24 31.91
N SER A 197 55.24 48.74 32.79
CA SER A 197 55.51 49.82 33.75
C SER A 197 55.21 49.41 35.20
N PRO A 198 56.05 48.55 35.82
CA PRO A 198 55.77 47.96 37.14
C PRO A 198 55.76 48.95 38.32
N ASN A 199 56.28 50.17 38.14
CA ASN A 199 56.35 51.19 39.19
C ASN A 199 55.07 52.06 39.30
N ILE A 200 54.13 51.92 38.37
CA ILE A 200 52.98 52.83 38.20
C ILE A 200 51.67 52.20 38.66
N ILE A 201 51.52 50.89 38.44
CA ILE A 201 50.28 50.15 38.72
C ILE A 201 50.39 49.42 40.07
N PRO A 202 49.34 49.42 40.91
CA PRO A 202 49.37 48.77 42.23
C PRO A 202 49.64 47.24 42.16
N GLN A 203 50.28 46.70 43.21
CA GLN A 203 50.66 45.28 43.32
C GLN A 203 49.50 44.28 43.15
N ASN A 204 48.27 44.75 43.31
CA ASN A 204 47.05 43.96 43.07
C ASN A 204 46.87 43.56 41.59
N ALA A 205 47.53 44.22 40.63
CA ALA A 205 47.49 43.83 39.22
C ALA A 205 48.06 42.41 38.95
N LEU A 206 49.01 41.95 39.78
CA LEU A 206 49.55 40.59 39.71
C LEU A 206 48.51 39.50 40.03
N ARG A 207 47.38 39.87 40.67
CA ARG A 207 46.28 38.94 40.97
C ARG A 207 45.25 38.84 39.84
N LEU A 208 45.31 39.71 38.83
CA LEU A 208 44.33 39.73 37.73
C LEU A 208 44.29 38.43 36.94
N PRO A 209 45.43 37.76 36.61
CA PRO A 209 45.38 36.46 35.93
C PRO A 209 44.68 35.38 36.75
N ALA A 210 44.84 35.41 38.08
CA ALA A 210 44.18 34.49 38.99
C ALA A 210 42.66 34.72 39.05
N LEU A 211 42.21 35.98 38.99
CA LEU A 211 40.78 36.32 38.90
C LEU A 211 40.20 35.91 37.54
N ALA A 212 40.91 36.15 36.45
CA ALA A 212 40.49 35.71 35.11
C ALA A 212 40.37 34.17 35.01
N ALA A 213 41.25 33.43 35.68
CA ALA A 213 41.12 31.97 35.81
C ALA A 213 39.83 31.57 36.56
N GLU A 214 39.41 32.33 37.58
CA GLU A 214 38.13 32.10 38.28
C GLU A 214 36.92 32.41 37.39
N LEU A 215 36.99 33.46 36.57
CA LEU A 215 35.96 33.78 35.57
C LEU A 215 35.81 32.65 34.54
N LEU A 216 36.92 32.08 34.06
CA LEU A 216 36.92 30.93 33.16
C LEU A 216 36.22 29.71 33.79
N PHE A 217 36.48 29.42 35.08
CA PHE A 217 35.79 28.33 35.79
C PHE A 217 34.30 28.60 36.03
N PHE A 218 33.91 29.87 36.13
CA PHE A 218 32.51 30.29 36.20
C PHE A 218 31.78 30.15 34.85
N GLY A 219 32.50 29.85 33.77
CA GLY A 219 31.93 29.69 32.43
C GLY A 219 31.85 30.99 31.63
N LEU A 220 32.67 32.00 31.99
CA LEU A 220 32.81 33.21 31.19
C LEU A 220 33.90 33.02 30.12
N PRO A 221 33.62 33.37 28.85
CA PRO A 221 34.60 33.24 27.78
C PRO A 221 35.76 34.22 27.97
N LEU A 222 36.98 33.75 27.69
CA LEU A 222 38.19 34.59 27.67
C LEU A 222 38.60 34.87 26.22
N GLU A 223 38.97 36.12 25.92
CA GLU A 223 39.43 36.52 24.59
C GLU A 223 40.78 35.86 24.27
N LEU A 224 40.83 35.11 23.17
CA LEU A 224 42.02 34.42 22.66
C LEU A 224 42.76 35.28 21.61
N VAL A 225 42.01 36.00 20.78
CA VAL A 225 42.53 36.90 19.75
C VAL A 225 41.89 38.27 19.93
N ASP A 226 42.72 39.28 20.09
CA ASP A 226 42.30 40.66 20.35
C ASP A 226 41.51 41.24 19.18
N ARG A 227 40.33 41.76 19.50
CA ARG A 227 39.34 42.28 18.57
C ARG A 227 39.81 43.45 17.70
N GLU A 228 40.77 44.26 18.15
CA GLU A 228 41.17 45.50 17.46
C GLU A 228 42.51 45.40 16.73
N THR A 229 43.42 44.60 17.27
CA THR A 229 44.78 44.42 16.75
C THR A 229 44.92 43.12 15.96
N SER A 230 43.96 42.19 16.07
CA SER A 230 44.07 40.83 15.49
C SER A 230 45.35 40.11 15.92
N THR A 231 45.81 40.37 17.15
CA THR A 231 46.99 39.77 17.77
C THR A 231 46.61 38.88 18.95
N ILE A 232 47.51 38.00 19.36
CA ILE A 232 47.32 37.13 20.52
C ILE A 232 48.05 37.75 21.72
N PRO A 233 47.35 38.05 22.84
CA PRO A 233 47.99 38.57 24.05
C PRO A 233 48.70 37.43 24.81
N GLN A 234 49.83 36.97 24.24
CA GLN A 234 50.52 35.75 24.67
C GLN A 234 50.88 35.76 26.17
N THR A 235 51.39 36.89 26.69
CA THR A 235 51.79 37.02 28.09
C THR A 235 50.60 36.88 29.03
N TRP A 236 49.49 37.56 28.74
CA TRP A 236 48.26 37.46 29.53
C TRP A 236 47.71 36.03 29.53
N LEU A 237 47.53 35.44 28.35
CA LEU A 237 46.99 34.10 28.19
C LEU A 237 47.84 33.04 28.89
N ASN A 238 49.16 33.14 28.77
CA ASN A 238 50.09 32.23 29.43
C ASN A 238 49.96 32.29 30.96
N GLN A 239 49.84 33.49 31.53
CA GLN A 239 49.67 33.66 32.97
C GLN A 239 48.30 33.16 33.46
N VAL A 240 47.22 33.47 32.74
CA VAL A 240 45.88 32.98 33.08
C VAL A 240 45.83 31.45 33.02
N LEU A 241 46.34 30.83 31.96
CA LEU A 241 46.31 29.38 31.81
C LEU A 241 47.27 28.68 32.76
N THR A 242 48.36 29.33 33.17
CA THR A 242 49.20 28.87 34.29
C THR A 242 48.41 28.87 35.61
N GLU A 243 47.61 29.90 35.87
CA GLU A 243 46.73 29.97 37.05
C GLU A 243 45.61 28.93 37.01
N VAL A 244 45.05 28.64 35.83
CA VAL A 244 44.10 27.52 35.63
C VAL A 244 44.81 26.19 35.88
N HIS A 245 46.01 25.99 35.31
CA HIS A 245 46.80 24.77 35.47
C HIS A 245 47.11 24.46 36.95
N LYS A 246 47.39 25.47 37.76
CA LYS A 246 47.62 25.34 39.21
C LYS A 246 46.38 24.85 39.98
N ARG A 247 45.18 25.11 39.46
CA ARG A 247 43.89 24.82 40.11
C ARG A 247 43.26 23.49 39.69
N ILE A 248 43.73 22.89 38.59
CA ILE A 248 43.31 21.56 38.14
C ILE A 248 44.30 20.48 38.62
N PRO A 249 43.87 19.22 38.84
CA PRO A 249 44.79 18.13 39.14
C PRO A 249 45.82 17.94 38.02
N LYS A 250 47.02 17.45 38.34
CA LYS A 250 48.09 17.22 37.35
C LYS A 250 47.70 16.11 36.36
N GLY A 251 48.20 16.21 35.13
CA GLY A 251 48.04 15.17 34.09
C GLY A 251 46.67 15.11 33.43
N LYS A 252 45.89 16.21 33.47
CA LYS A 252 44.56 16.31 32.85
C LYS A 252 44.67 16.44 31.34
N ARG A 253 43.94 15.58 30.62
CA ARG A 253 43.95 15.51 29.15
C ARG A 253 43.00 16.55 28.55
N LEU A 254 43.53 17.37 27.66
CA LEU A 254 42.80 18.43 26.96
C LEU A 254 42.31 17.96 25.58
N ARG A 255 41.10 18.39 25.21
CA ARG A 255 40.61 18.37 23.83
C ARG A 255 40.08 19.73 23.43
N VAL A 256 40.23 20.08 22.15
CA VAL A 256 39.85 21.39 21.60
C VAL A 256 38.77 21.24 20.55
N LEU A 257 37.64 21.92 20.74
CA LEU A 257 36.54 22.01 19.77
C LEU A 257 36.37 23.46 19.33
N THR A 258 36.54 23.71 18.03
CA THR A 258 36.38 25.05 17.44
C THR A 258 35.11 25.11 16.59
N VAL A 259 34.38 26.23 16.65
CA VAL A 259 33.31 26.53 15.69
C VAL A 259 33.72 27.70 14.81
N LEU A 260 33.73 27.44 13.51
CA LEU A 260 34.14 28.38 12.47
C LEU A 260 32.98 28.65 11.52
N GLY A 261 32.65 29.91 11.29
CA GLY A 261 31.62 30.34 10.33
C GLY A 261 31.66 31.85 10.11
N LEU A 262 31.15 32.33 8.98
CA LEU A 262 31.07 33.75 8.65
C LEU A 262 30.07 34.50 9.56
N HIS A 263 30.02 35.83 9.45
CA HIS A 263 29.21 36.71 10.32
C HIS A 263 27.76 36.25 10.54
N SER A 264 27.09 35.74 9.51
CA SER A 264 25.69 35.29 9.52
C SER A 264 25.47 33.89 10.13
N ALA A 265 26.53 33.12 10.40
CA ALA A 265 26.41 31.68 10.67
C ALA A 265 25.89 31.33 12.08
N ARG A 266 25.88 32.27 13.04
CA ARG A 266 25.43 32.04 14.45
C ARG A 266 26.25 31.00 15.23
N ASN A 267 27.58 31.05 15.12
CA ASN A 267 28.53 30.08 15.74
C ASN A 267 28.30 29.87 17.25
N SER A 268 28.09 30.95 18.00
CA SER A 268 27.83 30.92 19.45
C SER A 268 26.55 30.14 19.79
N SER A 269 25.53 30.19 18.93
CA SER A 269 24.28 29.45 19.11
C SER A 269 24.49 27.93 19.02
N VAL A 270 25.40 27.48 18.15
CA VAL A 270 25.72 26.04 18.00
C VAL A 270 26.36 25.49 19.27
N LEU A 271 27.36 26.17 19.82
CA LEU A 271 28.00 25.75 21.08
C LEU A 271 27.03 25.82 22.26
N SER A 272 26.21 26.87 22.31
CA SER A 272 25.19 27.04 23.35
C SER A 272 24.19 25.88 23.31
N ALA A 273 23.72 25.47 22.12
CA ALA A 273 22.82 24.34 21.96
C ALA A 273 23.46 22.98 22.33
N LEU A 274 24.75 22.78 21.99
CA LEU A 274 25.44 21.52 22.28
C LEU A 274 25.72 21.33 23.77
N PHE A 275 26.13 22.38 24.46
CA PHE A 275 26.68 22.27 25.84
C PHE A 275 25.90 23.05 26.89
N GLY A 276 24.82 23.75 26.53
CA GLY A 276 24.03 24.55 27.48
C GLY A 276 24.78 25.78 27.98
N LEU A 277 25.58 26.40 27.10
CA LEU A 277 26.46 27.52 27.44
C LEU A 277 25.81 28.85 27.11
N THR A 278 26.30 29.90 27.74
CA THR A 278 25.95 31.28 27.42
C THR A 278 27.18 31.98 26.88
N PHE A 279 27.36 31.97 25.58
CA PHE A 279 28.25 32.92 24.92
C PHE A 279 27.49 34.25 24.79
N THR A 280 28.04 35.34 25.31
CA THR A 280 27.51 36.68 25.03
C THR A 280 27.66 36.94 23.53
N ILE A 281 26.55 37.22 22.84
CA ILE A 281 26.58 37.57 21.42
C ILE A 281 27.10 39.00 21.36
N ALA A 282 28.39 39.18 21.10
CA ALA A 282 28.89 40.54 20.93
C ALA A 282 28.40 41.08 19.59
N TYR A 283 27.63 42.16 19.62
CA TYR A 283 27.12 42.83 18.42
C TYR A 283 28.23 43.56 17.62
N THR A 284 29.51 43.37 17.92
CA THR A 284 30.61 44.19 17.37
C THR A 284 31.00 43.80 15.94
N SER A 285 31.36 44.74 15.08
CA SER A 285 31.78 44.53 13.68
C SER A 285 33.21 43.96 13.50
N LYS A 286 33.86 43.51 14.58
CA LYS A 286 35.30 43.23 14.61
C LYS A 286 35.60 41.76 14.94
N ARG A 287 36.64 41.20 14.31
CA ARG A 287 37.04 39.78 14.38
C ARG A 287 37.50 39.42 15.78
N SER A 288 36.98 38.35 16.36
CA SER A 288 37.51 37.87 17.64
C SER A 288 37.33 36.36 17.79
N ALA A 289 38.18 35.76 18.60
CA ALA A 289 38.06 34.36 19.01
C ALA A 289 38.05 34.29 20.53
N TYR A 290 37.09 33.56 21.08
CA TYR A 290 36.92 33.40 22.52
C TYR A 290 37.08 31.94 22.90
N MET A 291 37.72 31.68 24.04
CA MET A 291 37.90 30.34 24.57
C MET A 291 37.17 30.15 25.91
N MET A 292 36.66 28.94 26.14
CA MET A 292 35.99 28.54 27.38
C MET A 292 36.40 27.11 27.75
N ILE A 293 36.57 26.83 29.04
CA ILE A 293 36.99 25.51 29.54
C ILE A 293 35.82 24.80 30.21
N LEU A 294 35.51 23.58 29.77
CA LEU A 294 34.57 22.69 30.42
C LEU A 294 35.29 21.52 31.07
N CYS A 295 34.95 21.26 32.34
CA CYS A 295 35.43 20.08 33.05
C CYS A 295 34.50 18.89 32.78
N VAL A 296 35.05 17.78 32.28
CA VAL A 296 34.27 16.57 32.01
C VAL A 296 33.85 15.93 33.35
N PRO A 297 32.56 15.59 33.56
CA PRO A 297 32.10 14.88 34.75
C PRO A 297 32.79 13.52 34.92
N GLU A 298 33.04 13.09 36.16
CA GLU A 298 33.82 11.88 36.45
C GLU A 298 33.28 10.61 35.77
N ILE A 299 31.95 10.51 35.64
CA ILE A 299 31.26 9.39 35.00
C ILE A 299 31.62 9.28 33.51
N LEU A 300 31.80 10.42 32.83
CA LEU A 300 32.06 10.48 31.39
C LEU A 300 33.55 10.43 31.03
N ARG A 301 34.46 10.71 31.98
CA ARG A 301 35.92 10.72 31.73
C ARG A 301 36.46 9.37 31.23
N LYS A 302 35.89 8.26 31.71
CA LYS A 302 36.29 6.89 31.30
C LYS A 302 35.83 6.56 29.88
N GLU A 303 34.68 7.09 29.47
CA GLU A 303 34.09 6.83 28.15
C GLU A 303 34.71 7.75 27.08
N LEU A 304 34.95 9.02 27.41
CA LEU A 304 35.40 10.04 26.46
C LEU A 304 36.91 10.12 26.31
N ASP A 305 37.68 9.55 27.22
CA ASP A 305 39.14 9.54 27.19
C ASP A 305 39.83 10.93 27.24
N PHE A 306 39.15 11.95 27.78
CA PHE A 306 39.74 13.25 28.12
C PHE A 306 39.09 13.85 29.37
N ASP A 307 39.75 14.84 29.96
CA ASP A 307 39.33 15.46 31.23
C ASP A 307 38.79 16.88 31.07
N LEU A 308 39.31 17.62 30.09
CA LEU A 308 39.00 19.03 29.84
C LEU A 308 38.63 19.21 28.36
N LEU A 309 37.56 19.95 28.10
CA LEU A 309 37.17 20.38 26.77
C LEU A 309 37.33 21.90 26.66
N LEU A 310 38.25 22.35 25.81
CA LEU A 310 38.40 23.75 25.43
C LEU A 310 37.49 24.02 24.23
N LEU A 311 36.58 24.97 24.38
CA LEU A 311 35.70 25.42 23.33
C LEU A 311 36.22 26.74 22.78
N ILE A 312 36.41 26.82 21.47
CA ILE A 312 36.81 28.05 20.78
C ILE A 312 35.64 28.51 19.90
N ASN A 313 35.07 29.66 20.25
CA ASN A 313 34.04 30.32 19.47
C ASN A 313 34.67 31.42 18.60
N THR A 314 34.38 31.41 17.30
CA THR A 314 34.76 32.51 16.42
C THR A 314 33.62 33.47 16.17
N GLU A 315 33.91 34.76 16.31
CA GLU A 315 32.99 35.83 15.99
C GLU A 315 33.43 36.56 14.71
N LYS A 316 32.51 36.60 13.74
CA LYS A 316 32.55 37.41 12.49
C LYS A 316 33.86 37.31 11.69
N LEU A 317 34.12 36.13 11.13
CA LEU A 317 34.99 36.04 9.94
C LEU A 317 34.27 36.82 8.81
N LYS A 318 34.86 37.94 8.36
CA LYS A 318 34.35 38.93 7.37
C LYS A 318 33.33 40.00 7.85
N CYS A 319 33.54 41.23 7.36
CA CYS A 319 32.66 42.42 7.45
C CYS A 319 32.11 42.78 6.03
N PRO A 320 30.90 43.38 5.88
CA PRO A 320 30.22 43.56 4.58
C PRO A 320 30.91 44.48 3.55
N ASP A 321 31.96 45.21 3.91
CA ASP A 321 32.42 46.37 3.12
C ASP A 321 33.36 46.07 1.95
N VAL A 322 32.99 46.59 0.77
CA VAL A 322 33.58 46.30 -0.55
C VAL A 322 34.95 46.96 -0.80
N LEU A 323 35.38 47.94 0.00
CA LEU A 323 36.47 48.86 -0.36
C LEU A 323 37.90 48.47 0.10
N GLN A 324 38.11 47.43 0.91
CA GLN A 324 39.44 47.04 1.44
C GLN A 324 39.71 45.51 1.36
N GLN A 325 39.72 44.92 0.17
CA GLN A 325 39.63 43.46 0.00
C GLN A 325 40.94 42.64 0.11
N LYS A 326 42.14 43.19 -0.13
CA LYS A 326 43.37 42.36 -0.23
C LYS A 326 44.03 42.02 1.10
N ASP A 327 44.30 43.02 1.94
CA ASP A 327 45.00 42.80 3.22
C ASP A 327 44.09 42.10 4.24
N ARG A 328 42.78 42.38 4.18
CA ARG A 328 41.80 41.80 5.11
C ARG A 328 41.53 40.30 4.86
N PHE A 329 41.54 39.82 3.61
CA PHE A 329 41.38 38.38 3.33
C PHE A 329 42.57 37.54 3.85
N LYS A 330 43.78 38.11 3.83
CA LYS A 330 44.98 37.48 4.38
C LYS A 330 44.83 37.22 5.88
N GLU A 331 44.34 38.21 6.62
CA GLU A 331 44.12 38.12 8.07
C GLU A 331 43.02 37.12 8.46
N ASP A 332 41.91 37.05 7.71
CA ASP A 332 40.86 36.05 7.93
C ASP A 332 41.40 34.62 7.75
N ASN A 333 42.25 34.42 6.74
CA ASN A 333 42.90 33.12 6.52
C ASN A 333 43.93 32.81 7.61
N GLU A 334 44.71 33.79 8.08
CA GLU A 334 45.64 33.60 9.20
C GLU A 334 44.91 33.17 10.47
N LEU A 335 43.82 33.84 10.81
CA LEU A 335 42.98 33.50 11.96
C LEU A 335 42.36 32.10 11.80
N ALA A 336 41.74 31.81 10.65
CA ALA A 336 41.17 30.49 10.39
C ALA A 336 42.25 29.38 10.46
N THR A 337 43.43 29.61 9.88
CA THR A 337 44.56 28.65 9.91
C THR A 337 45.00 28.36 11.34
N LEU A 338 45.16 29.39 12.17
CA LEU A 338 45.52 29.25 13.57
C LEU A 338 44.48 28.41 14.32
N LEU A 339 43.20 28.79 14.25
CA LEU A 339 42.16 28.17 15.06
C LEU A 339 41.91 26.72 14.64
N ILE A 340 41.91 26.46 13.33
CA ILE A 340 41.81 25.10 12.80
C ILE A 340 43.01 24.26 13.25
N GLY A 341 44.24 24.78 13.16
CA GLY A 341 45.44 24.03 13.54
C GLY A 341 45.60 23.77 15.04
N LEU A 342 44.86 24.49 15.90
CA LEU A 342 44.80 24.25 17.36
C LEU A 342 43.71 23.26 17.77
N SER A 343 42.84 22.86 16.85
CA SER A 343 41.64 22.07 17.15
C SER A 343 41.89 20.57 17.09
N ASP A 344 41.10 19.80 17.83
CA ASP A 344 40.91 18.36 17.57
C ASP A 344 39.73 18.15 16.62
N VAL A 345 38.64 18.90 16.85
CA VAL A 345 37.45 18.91 16.01
C VAL A 345 37.08 20.35 15.67
N THR A 346 36.78 20.62 14.41
CA THR A 346 36.32 21.90 13.90
C THR A 346 34.92 21.75 13.31
N LEU A 347 33.94 22.47 13.87
CA LEU A 347 32.60 22.60 13.29
C LEU A 347 32.59 23.75 12.30
N LEU A 348 32.29 23.45 11.05
CA LEU A 348 32.18 24.42 9.96
C LEU A 348 30.72 24.77 9.77
N ASN A 349 30.36 25.97 10.20
CA ASN A 349 28.99 26.42 10.26
C ASN A 349 28.66 27.25 9.01
N LEU A 350 27.83 26.69 8.14
CA LEU A 350 27.46 27.27 6.85
C LEU A 350 26.06 27.93 6.94
N PRO A 351 25.92 29.23 6.60
CA PRO A 351 24.65 29.95 6.65
C PRO A 351 23.67 29.52 5.52
N LEU A 352 22.39 29.83 5.71
CA LEU A 352 21.27 29.31 4.90
C LEU A 352 20.97 30.10 3.61
N GLU A 353 21.24 31.41 3.58
CA GLU A 353 20.53 32.32 2.65
C GLU A 353 21.38 32.86 1.49
N GLU A 354 22.71 32.76 1.55
CA GLU A 354 23.59 33.33 0.53
C GLU A 354 24.65 32.33 0.01
N GLU A 355 24.50 31.89 -1.25
CA GLU A 355 25.48 31.03 -1.96
C GLU A 355 26.89 31.64 -1.97
N THR A 356 26.96 32.97 -1.99
CA THR A 356 28.18 33.78 -1.89
C THR A 356 28.92 33.57 -0.56
N GLU A 357 28.21 33.45 0.56
CA GLU A 357 28.79 33.22 1.88
C GLU A 357 29.27 31.78 2.06
N ILE A 358 28.54 30.79 1.53
CA ILE A 358 28.99 29.40 1.50
C ILE A 358 30.30 29.30 0.71
N HIS A 359 30.33 29.89 -0.48
CA HIS A 359 31.54 29.88 -1.33
C HIS A 359 32.73 30.56 -0.66
N GLN A 360 32.51 31.68 0.03
CA GLN A 360 33.55 32.39 0.77
C GLN A 360 34.03 31.62 2.00
N THR A 361 33.13 30.95 2.72
CA THR A 361 33.50 30.08 3.84
C THR A 361 34.40 28.96 3.32
N LEU A 362 34.01 28.30 2.22
CA LEU A 362 34.83 27.28 1.58
C LEU A 362 36.18 27.82 1.12
N LEU A 363 36.23 29.03 0.59
CA LEU A 363 37.47 29.68 0.17
C LEU A 363 38.46 29.88 1.34
N VAL A 364 38.00 30.45 2.46
CA VAL A 364 38.83 30.65 3.67
C VAL A 364 39.32 29.30 4.20
N MET A 365 38.43 28.31 4.23
CA MET A 365 38.76 26.95 4.61
C MET A 365 39.83 26.34 3.73
N THR A 366 39.69 26.43 2.41
CA THR A 366 40.66 25.90 1.44
C THR A 366 42.04 26.43 1.70
N ASN A 367 42.13 27.75 1.94
CA ASN A 367 43.40 28.40 2.19
C ASN A 367 44.03 27.88 3.49
N ALA A 368 43.24 27.79 4.57
CA ALA A 368 43.71 27.26 5.85
C ALA A 368 44.14 25.78 5.76
N PHE A 369 43.39 24.94 5.05
CA PHE A 369 43.74 23.53 4.83
C PHE A 369 45.05 23.37 4.07
N LEU A 370 45.23 24.13 2.99
CA LEU A 370 46.45 24.05 2.18
C LEU A 370 47.68 24.46 3.00
N ARG A 371 47.56 25.48 3.86
CA ARG A 371 48.63 25.88 4.80
C ARG A 371 48.91 24.81 5.86
N LEU A 372 47.85 24.22 6.42
CA LEU A 372 48.01 23.20 7.47
C LEU A 372 48.54 21.86 6.94
N LYS A 373 48.35 21.56 5.65
CA LYS A 373 48.92 20.36 4.99
C LYS A 373 50.45 20.30 5.14
N GLU A 374 51.14 21.44 5.09
CA GLU A 374 52.60 21.51 5.27
C GLU A 374 53.04 21.26 6.73
N THR A 375 52.14 21.47 7.70
CA THR A 375 52.43 21.35 9.13
C THR A 375 51.94 20.03 9.75
N ASP A 376 51.23 19.19 8.99
CA ASP A 376 50.63 17.90 9.43
C ASP A 376 49.71 18.02 10.67
N ARG A 377 49.06 19.19 10.83
CA ARG A 377 48.15 19.57 11.94
C ARG A 377 46.71 19.77 11.47
N ILE A 378 46.14 18.76 10.80
CA ILE A 378 44.76 18.84 10.27
C ILE A 378 43.78 18.21 11.27
N PRO A 379 42.79 18.96 11.80
CA PRO A 379 41.79 18.42 12.72
C PRO A 379 40.69 17.61 12.00
N PHE A 380 39.75 17.05 12.75
CA PHE A 380 38.51 16.54 12.16
C PHE A 380 37.55 17.67 11.84
N PHE A 381 36.83 17.56 10.73
CA PHE A 381 35.85 18.57 10.32
C PHE A 381 34.45 18.00 10.29
N LEU A 382 33.50 18.77 10.79
CA LEU A 382 32.07 18.51 10.70
C LEU A 382 31.39 19.73 10.10
N PHE A 383 30.64 19.55 9.01
CA PHE A 383 29.88 20.63 8.42
C PHE A 383 28.49 20.69 9.08
N VAL A 384 28.09 21.89 9.48
CA VAL A 384 26.81 22.21 10.11
C VAL A 384 26.11 23.21 9.21
N THR A 385 24.84 22.98 8.92
CA THR A 385 24.05 23.84 8.03
C THR A 385 22.74 24.21 8.70
N HIS A 386 22.18 25.38 8.43
CA HIS A 386 20.85 25.77 8.93
C HIS A 386 19.81 25.62 7.82
N GLY A 387 18.58 25.17 8.15
CA GLY A 387 17.42 25.10 7.24
C GLY A 387 17.47 24.18 6.00
N SER A 388 16.53 24.39 5.06
CA SER A 388 16.21 23.49 3.93
C SER A 388 16.46 24.06 2.51
N GLY A 389 17.04 25.26 2.40
CA GLY A 389 17.04 26.05 1.14
C GLY A 389 18.04 25.61 0.07
N MET A 390 19.24 25.14 0.46
CA MET A 390 20.25 24.67 -0.49
C MET A 390 20.05 23.20 -0.84
N ASP A 391 20.40 22.86 -2.07
CA ASP A 391 20.34 21.49 -2.55
C ASP A 391 21.40 20.63 -1.84
N LYS A 392 21.01 20.04 -0.71
CA LYS A 392 21.88 19.32 0.24
C LYS A 392 22.74 18.25 -0.44
N LYS A 393 22.23 17.65 -1.52
CA LYS A 393 22.97 16.67 -2.33
C LYS A 393 24.12 17.33 -3.11
N LEU A 394 23.90 18.51 -3.70
CA LEU A 394 24.93 19.24 -4.44
C LEU A 394 26.00 19.76 -3.49
N LEU A 395 25.58 20.38 -2.37
CA LEU A 395 26.51 20.87 -1.35
C LEU A 395 27.31 19.70 -0.74
N GLY A 396 26.65 18.56 -0.49
CA GLY A 396 27.32 17.34 -0.05
C GLY A 396 28.36 16.81 -1.05
N LEU A 397 28.06 16.83 -2.36
CA LEU A 397 29.02 16.46 -3.42
C LEU A 397 30.21 17.43 -3.46
N GLN A 398 29.96 18.73 -3.39
CA GLN A 398 30.99 19.77 -3.37
C GLN A 398 31.92 19.60 -2.17
N LEU A 399 31.37 19.43 -0.96
CA LEU A 399 32.12 19.24 0.27
C LEU A 399 32.92 17.93 0.28
N ASN A 400 32.34 16.84 -0.24
CA ASN A 400 33.02 15.56 -0.34
C ASN A 400 34.20 15.63 -1.32
N ARG A 401 33.99 16.26 -2.48
CA ARG A 401 35.03 16.50 -3.46
C ARG A 401 36.14 17.36 -2.88
N PHE A 402 35.78 18.50 -2.30
CA PHE A 402 36.69 19.40 -1.61
C PHE A 402 37.63 18.65 -0.66
N THR A 403 37.03 17.81 0.17
CA THR A 403 37.71 17.00 1.16
C THR A 403 38.61 15.93 0.57
N LYS A 404 38.09 15.10 -0.35
CA LYS A 404 38.84 14.02 -1.02
C LYS A 404 40.07 14.55 -1.75
N VAL A 405 39.92 15.72 -2.36
CA VAL A 405 40.93 16.32 -3.19
C VAL A 405 42.04 16.94 -2.32
N LEU A 406 41.70 17.69 -1.26
CA LEU A 406 42.70 18.29 -0.37
C LEU A 406 43.53 17.28 0.45
N THR A 407 42.94 16.11 0.72
CA THR A 407 43.55 15.04 1.54
C THR A 407 44.36 14.05 0.72
N ALA A 408 44.26 14.11 -0.61
CA ALA A 408 45.06 13.31 -1.50
C ALA A 408 46.57 13.62 -1.30
N GLY A 409 47.36 12.57 -1.06
CA GLY A 409 48.80 12.64 -0.84
C GLY A 409 49.25 12.84 0.63
N MET A 410 48.35 12.83 1.61
CA MET A 410 48.74 12.83 3.04
C MET A 410 49.21 11.43 3.49
N SER A 411 50.26 11.35 4.31
CA SER A 411 50.88 10.08 4.74
C SER A 411 50.00 9.22 5.65
N ASN A 412 48.91 9.76 6.21
CA ASN A 412 47.99 9.02 7.08
C ASN A 412 46.52 9.45 6.86
N PRO A 413 45.88 9.07 5.72
CA PRO A 413 44.50 9.45 5.42
C PRO A 413 43.47 8.80 6.35
N ALA A 414 43.87 7.80 7.15
CA ALA A 414 43.01 7.09 8.10
C ALA A 414 42.77 7.85 9.41
N GLY A 415 43.67 8.77 9.77
CA GLY A 415 43.53 9.65 10.94
C GLY A 415 42.57 10.80 10.70
N SER A 416 42.30 11.14 9.45
CA SER A 416 41.32 12.14 9.03
C SER A 416 40.12 11.42 8.41
N LYS A 417 39.33 10.70 9.22
CA LYS A 417 38.01 10.21 8.78
C LYS A 417 37.10 11.42 8.61
N TYR A 418 37.13 11.99 7.41
CA TYR A 418 36.05 12.82 6.94
C TYR A 418 34.87 11.90 6.72
N TYR A 419 33.80 12.11 7.48
CA TYR A 419 32.55 11.48 7.12
C TYR A 419 32.16 12.10 5.77
N SER A 420 32.33 11.32 4.71
CA SER A 420 31.78 11.60 3.39
C SER A 420 30.29 11.29 3.49
N CYS A 421 29.46 12.18 2.98
CA CYS A 421 27.99 12.08 2.95
C CYS A 421 27.46 10.84 2.17
N GLN A 422 28.33 9.94 1.69
CA GLN A 422 27.96 8.75 0.93
C GLN A 422 27.60 7.52 1.79
N ASP A 423 28.01 7.43 3.07
CA ASP A 423 27.68 6.28 3.93
C ASP A 423 26.35 6.42 4.68
N CYS A 424 25.48 7.32 4.22
CA CYS A 424 24.29 7.74 4.94
C CYS A 424 23.08 7.81 4.01
N GLU A 425 22.45 6.65 3.78
CA GLU A 425 21.15 6.55 3.08
C GLU A 425 19.96 7.07 3.92
N THR A 426 20.21 7.51 5.16
CA THR A 426 19.27 8.36 5.90
C THR A 426 19.84 9.77 5.94
N GLU A 427 18.99 10.75 5.64
CA GLU A 427 19.28 12.18 5.56
C GLU A 427 20.42 12.63 6.50
N SER A 428 21.51 13.09 5.87
CA SER A 428 22.45 14.08 6.37
C SER A 428 23.11 13.80 7.74
N HIS A 429 24.21 13.04 7.74
CA HIS A 429 25.12 12.97 8.89
C HIS A 429 26.33 13.92 8.80
N CYS A 430 26.55 14.54 7.64
CA CYS A 430 27.61 15.53 7.41
C CYS A 430 27.07 16.95 7.18
N LEU A 431 25.74 17.09 7.09
CA LEU A 431 25.02 18.36 7.01
C LEU A 431 23.93 18.33 8.08
N LEU A 432 24.28 18.60 9.33
CA LEU A 432 23.26 18.61 10.38
C LEU A 432 22.45 19.89 10.25
N THR A 433 21.22 19.79 9.71
CA THR A 433 20.26 20.89 9.62
C THR A 433 19.78 21.27 11.01
N LEU A 434 20.22 22.42 11.49
CA LEU A 434 19.64 23.06 12.67
C LEU A 434 18.44 23.91 12.21
N CYS A 435 17.22 23.51 12.58
CA CYS A 435 16.02 24.35 12.40
C CYS A 435 16.16 25.64 13.21
N GLN A 436 15.73 26.78 12.65
CA GLN A 436 15.74 28.05 13.39
C GLN A 436 14.82 27.96 14.61
N ASN A 437 15.28 28.45 15.76
CA ASN A 437 14.38 28.81 16.86
C ASN A 437 14.42 30.33 17.05
N PRO A 438 13.27 31.03 16.96
CA PRO A 438 13.17 32.43 17.32
C PRO A 438 12.94 32.52 18.84
N ALA A 439 13.88 33.16 19.54
CA ALA A 439 13.80 33.56 20.94
C ALA A 439 13.71 32.43 22.02
N PRO A 440 14.27 32.68 23.23
CA PRO A 440 14.35 31.71 24.33
C PRO A 440 13.00 31.27 24.96
N MET A 441 11.86 31.78 24.49
CA MET A 441 10.51 31.54 25.07
C MET A 441 9.59 30.68 24.17
N MET A 442 10.02 30.21 23.00
CA MET A 442 9.20 29.37 22.10
C MET A 442 9.36 27.86 22.36
N GLN A 443 8.31 27.08 22.05
CA GLN A 443 8.37 25.61 22.07
C GLN A 443 9.48 25.11 21.13
N ILE A 444 10.41 24.33 21.69
CA ILE A 444 11.53 23.76 20.95
C ILE A 444 10.99 22.69 19.98
N ASP A 445 11.30 22.84 18.69
CA ASP A 445 11.01 21.82 17.67
C ASP A 445 11.66 20.47 18.06
N PRO A 446 10.90 19.36 18.13
CA PRO A 446 11.44 18.02 18.35
C PRO A 446 12.49 17.63 17.30
N GLY A 447 12.35 18.10 16.05
CA GLY A 447 13.31 17.90 14.98
C GLY A 447 14.67 18.51 15.30
N TYR A 448 14.68 19.80 15.67
CA TYR A 448 15.86 20.52 16.13
C TYR A 448 16.57 19.81 17.29
N SER A 449 15.83 19.43 18.33
CA SER A 449 16.41 18.76 19.51
C SER A 449 17.09 17.44 19.16
N LYS A 450 16.45 16.65 18.28
CA LYS A 450 17.01 15.39 17.79
C LYS A 450 18.27 15.60 16.94
N ALA A 451 18.31 16.65 16.12
CA ALA A 451 19.48 17.01 15.32
C ALA A 451 20.66 17.46 16.20
N VAL A 452 20.42 18.33 17.20
CA VAL A 452 21.44 18.78 18.16
C VAL A 452 21.99 17.59 18.97
N LEU A 453 21.12 16.68 19.43
CA LEU A 453 21.55 15.49 20.15
C LEU A 453 22.43 14.58 19.28
N LYS A 454 22.03 14.34 18.02
CA LYS A 454 22.86 13.60 17.06
C LYS A 454 24.20 14.28 16.84
N LEU A 455 24.23 15.61 16.63
CA LEU A 455 25.47 16.38 16.49
C LEU A 455 26.38 16.19 17.71
N LYS A 456 25.82 16.35 18.93
CA LYS A 456 26.55 16.18 20.19
C LYS A 456 27.16 14.79 20.32
N GLN A 457 26.40 13.74 20.00
CA GLN A 457 26.90 12.36 20.02
C GLN A 457 28.06 12.14 19.04
N HIS A 458 27.94 12.67 17.81
CA HIS A 458 29.02 12.55 16.81
C HIS A 458 30.27 13.33 17.26
N VAL A 459 30.12 14.58 17.70
CA VAL A 459 31.24 15.41 18.18
C VAL A 459 31.98 14.73 19.33
N LEU A 460 31.25 14.24 20.35
CA LEU A 460 31.85 13.54 21.48
C LEU A 460 32.55 12.24 21.06
N ALA A 461 31.94 11.47 20.16
CA ALA A 461 32.55 10.23 19.63
C ALA A 461 33.83 10.50 18.82
N MET A 462 33.93 11.65 18.14
CA MET A 462 35.14 12.05 17.43
C MET A 462 36.24 12.48 18.39
N LEU A 463 35.90 13.30 19.39
CA LEU A 463 36.83 13.74 20.43
C LEU A 463 37.40 12.56 21.24
N SER A 464 36.65 11.45 21.37
CA SER A 464 37.08 10.27 22.14
C SER A 464 37.91 9.23 21.38
N LYS A 465 37.75 9.11 20.05
CA LYS A 465 38.34 8.02 19.26
C LYS A 465 39.70 8.32 18.65
N HIS A 466 40.08 9.59 18.59
CA HIS A 466 41.22 10.03 17.79
C HIS A 466 42.02 11.11 18.52
N PRO A 467 43.12 10.76 19.22
CA PRO A 467 44.08 11.75 19.65
C PRO A 467 44.76 12.31 18.39
N SER A 468 44.43 13.55 18.02
CA SER A 468 45.22 14.26 17.02
C SER A 468 46.62 14.56 17.60
N LYS A 469 47.55 15.08 16.80
CA LYS A 469 48.85 15.59 17.30
C LYS A 469 48.72 16.90 18.11
N SER A 470 47.50 17.24 18.53
CA SER A 470 47.17 18.41 19.35
C SER A 470 47.78 18.29 20.75
N PRO A 471 47.85 19.41 21.48
CA PRO A 471 48.46 19.43 22.80
C PRO A 471 47.61 18.66 23.81
N ASN A 472 48.22 17.73 24.54
CA ASN A 472 47.54 16.85 25.49
C ASN A 472 47.31 17.52 26.85
N GLY A 473 47.80 18.75 27.05
CA GLY A 473 47.64 19.53 28.27
C GLY A 473 47.54 21.04 28.02
N LEU A 474 47.11 21.77 29.04
CA LEU A 474 46.84 23.21 28.95
C LEU A 474 48.07 24.08 28.65
N LEU A 475 49.24 23.68 29.16
CA LEU A 475 50.50 24.40 28.91
C LEU A 475 51.02 24.10 27.49
N GLU A 476 50.95 22.84 27.06
CA GLU A 476 51.28 22.44 25.69
C GLU A 476 50.37 23.15 24.67
N PHE A 477 49.12 23.44 25.04
CA PHE A 477 48.20 24.24 24.22
C PHE A 477 48.75 25.62 23.95
N MET A 478 49.24 26.30 24.99
CA MET A 478 49.84 27.62 24.80
C MET A 478 51.13 27.60 24.01
N ASP A 479 52.00 26.64 24.26
CA ASP A 479 53.21 26.47 23.45
C ASP A 479 52.86 26.27 21.97
N SER A 480 51.82 25.47 21.70
CA SER A 480 51.31 25.22 20.35
C SER A 480 50.67 26.46 19.72
N THR A 481 49.93 27.26 20.49
CA THR A 481 49.35 28.54 20.05
C THR A 481 50.45 29.52 19.62
N CYS A 482 51.49 29.70 20.43
CA CYS A 482 52.59 30.61 20.10
C CYS A 482 53.36 30.13 18.85
N GLN A 483 53.73 28.85 18.79
CA GLN A 483 54.46 28.29 17.65
C GLN A 483 53.67 28.37 16.35
N LEU A 484 52.37 28.02 16.39
CA LEU A 484 51.53 28.06 15.20
C LEU A 484 51.27 29.50 14.74
N TRP A 485 51.06 30.43 15.68
CA TRP A 485 50.88 31.84 15.34
C TRP A 485 52.12 32.44 14.67
N GLU A 486 53.31 32.14 15.20
CA GLU A 486 54.58 32.55 14.57
C GLU A 486 54.74 31.94 13.18
N ALA A 487 54.43 30.66 13.00
CA ALA A 487 54.49 29.99 11.71
C ALA A 487 53.52 30.64 10.69
N VAL A 488 52.28 30.87 11.10
CA VAL A 488 51.24 31.50 10.26
C VAL A 488 51.63 32.92 9.84
N LYS A 489 52.25 33.72 10.74
CA LYS A 489 52.71 35.08 10.42
C LYS A 489 53.98 35.12 9.56
N ASN A 490 54.83 34.09 9.66
CA ASN A 490 56.09 33.99 8.91
C ASN A 490 55.92 33.36 7.51
N ASP A 491 54.78 32.71 7.28
CA ASP A 491 54.49 32.05 6.01
C ASP A 491 54.22 33.07 4.89
N ASN A 492 55.18 33.18 3.97
CA ASN A 492 55.07 33.98 2.75
C ASN A 492 54.45 33.18 1.58
N ASN A 493 54.27 31.86 1.71
CA ASN A 493 53.67 30.98 0.70
C ASN A 493 52.14 31.03 0.81
N ILE A 494 51.59 32.21 0.58
CA ILE A 494 50.15 32.34 0.38
C ILE A 494 49.83 31.69 -0.96
N PHE A 495 49.12 30.55 -0.98
CA PHE A 495 48.36 30.17 -2.16
C PHE A 495 47.53 31.38 -2.54
N GLY A 496 47.86 32.01 -3.68
CA GLY A 496 47.25 33.27 -4.04
C GLY A 496 45.73 33.12 -4.06
N LEU A 497 45.00 34.12 -3.56
CA LEU A 497 43.54 34.17 -3.55
C LEU A 497 42.93 33.68 -4.88
N ARG A 498 43.59 33.99 -6.01
CA ARG A 498 43.22 33.51 -7.35
C ARG A 498 43.28 31.99 -7.52
N THR A 499 44.35 31.33 -7.08
CA THR A 499 44.52 29.87 -7.15
C THR A 499 43.48 29.15 -6.29
N THR A 500 43.23 29.64 -5.07
CA THR A 500 42.21 29.08 -4.17
C THR A 500 40.79 29.24 -4.75
N GLN A 501 40.50 30.41 -5.35
CA GLN A 501 39.23 30.68 -6.01
C GLN A 501 39.01 29.78 -7.23
N ALA A 502 40.01 29.65 -8.10
CA ALA A 502 39.96 28.80 -9.29
C ALA A 502 39.68 27.33 -8.92
N PHE A 503 40.33 26.84 -7.86
CA PHE A 503 40.10 25.50 -7.34
C PHE A 503 38.67 25.29 -6.81
N CYS A 504 38.15 26.23 -6.01
CA CYS A 504 36.78 26.14 -5.47
C CYS A 504 35.74 26.16 -6.60
N ASN A 505 35.92 27.04 -7.60
CA ASN A 505 35.05 27.12 -8.77
C ASN A 505 35.06 25.79 -9.56
N LEU A 506 36.23 25.18 -9.76
CA LEU A 506 36.34 23.88 -10.42
C LEU A 506 35.60 22.78 -9.62
N CYS A 507 35.75 22.74 -8.29
CA CYS A 507 35.00 21.79 -7.46
C CYS A 507 33.48 21.98 -7.59
N ALA A 508 33.00 23.23 -7.64
CA ALA A 508 31.59 23.54 -7.82
C ALA A 508 31.06 23.05 -9.18
N GLU A 509 31.77 23.40 -10.26
CA GLU A 509 31.43 23.02 -11.63
C GLU A 509 31.41 21.50 -11.85
N VAL A 510 32.45 20.77 -11.41
CA VAL A 510 32.47 19.30 -11.53
C VAL A 510 31.31 18.69 -10.73
N SER A 511 31.00 19.21 -9.54
CA SER A 511 29.89 18.69 -8.73
C SER A 511 28.52 18.94 -9.38
N TYR A 512 28.37 20.08 -10.07
CA TYR A 512 27.19 20.36 -10.87
C TYR A 512 27.05 19.38 -12.04
N LEU A 513 28.13 19.13 -12.78
CA LEU A 513 28.13 18.20 -13.91
C LEU A 513 27.90 16.75 -13.50
N GLU A 514 28.45 16.30 -12.37
CA GLU A 514 28.14 14.97 -11.83
C GLU A 514 26.67 14.81 -11.49
N ARG A 515 26.06 15.86 -10.94
CA ARG A 515 24.63 15.84 -10.68
C ARG A 515 23.84 15.80 -11.98
N ALA A 516 24.25 16.55 -12.99
CA ALA A 516 23.63 16.52 -14.30
C ALA A 516 23.69 15.10 -14.91
N LEU A 517 24.83 14.41 -14.79
CA LEU A 517 24.98 13.00 -15.17
C LEU A 517 23.99 12.10 -14.42
N LEU A 518 23.90 12.21 -13.09
CA LEU A 518 22.99 11.38 -12.31
C LEU A 518 21.52 11.59 -12.72
N ARG A 519 21.09 12.84 -12.90
CA ARG A 519 19.74 13.15 -13.39
C ARG A 519 19.50 12.60 -14.79
N HIS A 520 20.46 12.79 -15.70
CA HIS A 520 20.38 12.30 -17.07
C HIS A 520 20.23 10.77 -17.09
N MET A 521 20.95 10.06 -16.24
CA MET A 521 20.86 8.61 -16.15
C MET A 521 19.56 8.13 -15.47
N ASP A 522 19.00 8.89 -14.53
CA ASP A 522 17.66 8.61 -13.99
C ASP A 522 16.58 8.79 -15.07
N ASP A 523 16.64 9.88 -15.84
CA ASP A 523 15.73 10.11 -16.97
C ASP A 523 15.88 9.00 -18.03
N TRP A 524 17.13 8.63 -18.36
CA TRP A 524 17.43 7.54 -19.29
C TRP A 524 16.85 6.20 -18.79
N MET A 525 16.93 5.93 -17.48
CA MET A 525 16.35 4.72 -16.88
C MET A 525 14.85 4.67 -17.00
N GLU A 526 14.15 5.79 -16.79
CA GLU A 526 12.70 5.85 -16.96
C GLU A 526 12.31 5.50 -18.41
N HIS A 527 13.06 6.01 -19.40
CA HIS A 527 12.87 5.65 -20.80
C HIS A 527 13.16 4.16 -21.07
N ALA A 528 14.22 3.61 -20.47
CA ALA A 528 14.57 2.20 -20.61
C ALA A 528 13.50 1.27 -20.00
N GLU A 529 12.95 1.61 -18.83
CA GLU A 529 11.86 0.87 -18.19
C GLU A 529 10.59 0.88 -19.07
N ASN A 530 10.29 2.03 -19.68
CA ASN A 530 9.20 2.14 -20.64
C ASN A 530 9.43 1.24 -21.86
N LEU A 531 10.64 1.19 -22.42
CA LEU A 531 10.97 0.28 -23.53
C LEU A 531 10.85 -1.19 -23.13
N VAL A 532 11.31 -1.57 -21.94
CA VAL A 532 11.16 -2.93 -21.39
C VAL A 532 9.68 -3.30 -21.29
N SER A 533 8.83 -2.38 -20.82
CA SER A 533 7.38 -2.61 -20.72
C SER A 533 6.69 -2.74 -22.09
N GLN A 534 7.17 -2.01 -23.10
CA GLN A 534 6.59 -1.96 -24.46
C GLN A 534 7.05 -3.09 -25.37
N PHE A 535 8.24 -3.66 -25.13
CA PHE A 535 8.86 -4.69 -25.99
C PHE A 535 7.93 -5.88 -26.30
N ASN A 536 7.00 -6.18 -25.40
CA ASN A 536 6.09 -7.33 -25.52
C ASN A 536 4.62 -6.96 -25.85
N ILE A 537 4.31 -5.67 -26.09
CA ILE A 537 2.97 -5.23 -26.55
C ILE A 537 2.87 -5.27 -28.09
N SER A 538 4.00 -5.23 -28.81
CA SER A 538 4.03 -5.01 -30.26
C SER A 538 4.29 -6.25 -31.15
N THR A 539 4.25 -7.47 -30.61
CA THR A 539 4.39 -8.69 -31.45
C THR A 539 3.27 -9.70 -31.20
N PRO A 540 2.29 -9.81 -32.13
CA PRO A 540 1.46 -11.00 -32.22
C PRO A 540 2.33 -12.18 -32.69
N ALA A 541 2.18 -13.33 -32.04
CA ALA A 541 2.91 -14.54 -32.35
C ALA A 541 2.82 -14.95 -33.84
N PRO A 542 3.94 -15.28 -34.51
CA PRO A 542 3.91 -16.20 -35.63
C PRO A 542 4.03 -17.62 -35.11
N GLU A 543 3.06 -18.45 -35.45
CA GLU A 543 3.14 -19.90 -35.35
C GLU A 543 4.24 -20.43 -36.28
N THR A 544 5.48 -20.54 -35.81
CA THR A 544 6.49 -21.49 -36.30
C THR A 544 7.72 -21.48 -35.39
N SER A 545 8.02 -22.64 -34.82
CA SER A 545 9.32 -23.16 -34.38
C SER A 545 10.44 -22.19 -33.99
N ASP A 546 10.85 -22.33 -32.72
CA ASP A 546 12.21 -22.13 -32.20
C ASP A 546 12.81 -20.71 -32.27
N GLY A 547 12.77 -20.02 -31.13
CA GLY A 547 13.37 -18.69 -30.96
C GLY A 547 12.51 -17.76 -30.09
N THR A 548 12.45 -18.03 -28.79
CA THR A 548 12.20 -16.97 -27.81
C THR A 548 13.19 -15.84 -28.12
N LYS A 549 12.73 -14.69 -28.61
CA LYS A 549 13.57 -13.49 -28.62
C LYS A 549 13.84 -13.16 -27.16
N ASP A 550 15.03 -13.58 -26.73
CA ASP A 550 15.39 -13.76 -25.34
C ASP A 550 15.47 -12.40 -24.63
N SER A 551 14.83 -12.26 -23.47
CA SER A 551 14.91 -11.06 -22.64
C SER A 551 16.36 -10.71 -22.29
N ASP A 552 17.26 -11.72 -22.32
CA ASP A 552 18.71 -11.57 -22.19
C ASP A 552 19.36 -10.78 -23.35
N SER A 553 18.80 -10.87 -24.57
CA SER A 553 19.26 -10.08 -25.72
C SER A 553 18.88 -8.60 -25.56
N LEU A 554 17.67 -8.31 -25.10
CA LEU A 554 17.22 -6.94 -24.82
C LEU A 554 18.03 -6.32 -23.67
N LEU A 555 18.25 -7.09 -22.60
CA LEU A 555 19.05 -6.66 -21.46
C LEU A 555 20.48 -6.33 -21.89
N SER A 556 21.10 -7.16 -22.72
CA SER A 556 22.45 -6.91 -23.24
C SER A 556 22.53 -5.64 -24.08
N GLU A 557 21.54 -5.39 -24.94
CA GLU A 557 21.46 -4.18 -25.76
C GLU A 557 21.27 -2.91 -24.90
N LEU A 558 20.40 -2.97 -23.88
CA LEU A 558 20.18 -1.84 -22.96
C LEU A 558 21.41 -1.56 -22.10
N LYS A 559 22.13 -2.58 -21.62
CA LYS A 559 23.39 -2.41 -20.90
C LYS A 559 24.48 -1.77 -21.75
N GLU A 560 24.55 -2.13 -23.03
CA GLU A 560 25.50 -1.52 -23.97
C GLU A 560 25.16 -0.04 -24.23
N LYS A 561 23.87 0.27 -24.45
CA LYS A 561 23.41 1.65 -24.62
C LYS A 561 23.66 2.50 -23.37
N ALA A 562 23.33 1.98 -22.19
CA ALA A 562 23.62 2.64 -20.91
C ALA A 562 25.11 2.94 -20.77
N SER A 563 25.97 1.96 -21.06
CA SER A 563 27.42 2.13 -20.97
C SER A 563 27.93 3.23 -21.93
N LYS A 564 27.43 3.28 -23.17
CA LYS A 564 27.78 4.34 -24.13
C LYS A 564 27.33 5.71 -23.67
N GLU A 565 26.12 5.82 -23.12
CA GLU A 565 25.57 7.08 -22.62
C GLU A 565 26.37 7.61 -21.42
N ILE A 566 26.63 6.74 -20.44
CA ILE A 566 27.45 7.07 -19.26
C ILE A 566 28.84 7.54 -19.70
N MET A 567 29.50 6.82 -20.62
CA MET A 567 30.82 7.22 -21.13
C MET A 567 30.78 8.57 -21.85
N SER A 568 29.74 8.85 -22.63
CA SER A 568 29.54 10.12 -23.33
C SER A 568 29.48 11.29 -22.33
N GLU A 569 28.60 11.19 -21.34
CA GLU A 569 28.41 12.25 -20.33
C GLU A 569 29.65 12.41 -19.45
N THR A 570 30.26 11.30 -19.02
CA THR A 570 31.49 11.31 -18.19
C THR A 570 32.65 11.97 -18.95
N SER A 571 32.76 11.75 -20.27
CA SER A 571 33.77 12.40 -21.11
C SER A 571 33.61 13.92 -21.19
N LYS A 572 32.37 14.45 -21.09
CA LYS A 572 32.12 15.90 -21.00
C LYS A 572 32.65 16.49 -19.69
N ILE A 573 32.57 15.73 -18.59
CA ILE A 573 33.12 16.15 -17.30
C ILE A 573 34.65 16.21 -17.39
N ILE A 574 35.29 15.15 -17.92
CA ILE A 574 36.75 15.10 -18.08
C ILE A 574 37.25 16.23 -18.98
N SER A 575 36.60 16.46 -20.13
CA SER A 575 37.01 17.54 -21.04
C SER A 575 36.88 18.93 -20.41
N LYS A 576 35.87 19.15 -19.57
CA LYS A 576 35.72 20.42 -18.83
C LYS A 576 36.79 20.60 -17.77
N VAL A 577 37.16 19.54 -17.04
CA VAL A 577 38.28 19.57 -16.10
C VAL A 577 39.57 19.95 -16.83
N GLU A 578 39.87 19.29 -17.96
CA GLU A 578 41.06 19.60 -18.76
C GLU A 578 41.07 21.03 -19.32
N GLU A 579 39.92 21.55 -19.76
CA GLU A 579 39.79 22.93 -20.25
C GLU A 579 40.17 23.96 -19.17
N VAL A 580 39.68 23.78 -17.95
CA VAL A 580 39.97 24.70 -16.83
C VAL A 580 41.45 24.69 -16.45
N PHE A 581 42.08 23.51 -16.38
CA PHE A 581 43.52 23.40 -16.11
C PHE A 581 44.39 23.95 -17.26
N LYS A 582 43.91 23.96 -18.52
CA LYS A 582 44.62 24.54 -19.67
C LYS A 582 44.47 26.06 -19.78
N THR A 583 43.33 26.61 -19.34
CA THR A 583 42.99 28.04 -19.51
C THR A 583 43.40 28.91 -18.32
N ASP A 584 43.43 28.37 -17.10
CA ASP A 584 43.79 29.12 -15.90
C ASP A 584 45.23 28.87 -15.47
N ASN A 585 46.14 29.79 -15.86
CA ASN A 585 47.56 29.75 -15.47
C ASN A 585 47.79 29.74 -13.94
N SER A 586 46.79 30.07 -13.12
CA SER A 586 46.93 30.07 -11.65
C SER A 586 46.88 28.67 -11.02
N LEU A 587 46.40 27.66 -11.76
CA LEU A 587 46.34 26.26 -11.34
C LEU A 587 47.56 25.43 -11.80
N SER A 588 48.50 26.01 -12.55
CA SER A 588 49.65 25.32 -13.15
C SER A 588 50.52 24.55 -12.15
N ASN A 589 50.61 25.05 -10.91
CA ASN A 589 51.41 24.43 -9.84
C ASN A 589 50.66 23.29 -9.13
N LEU A 590 49.38 23.10 -9.43
CA LEU A 590 48.49 22.08 -8.84
C LEU A 590 48.15 20.96 -9.85
N THR A 591 48.49 21.14 -11.12
CA THR A 591 48.12 20.26 -12.24
C THR A 591 48.51 18.80 -12.01
N ASP A 592 49.76 18.51 -11.67
CA ASP A 592 50.29 17.12 -11.61
C ASP A 592 49.65 16.25 -10.52
N ILE A 593 49.16 16.84 -9.42
CA ILE A 593 48.56 16.10 -8.30
C ILE A 593 47.03 16.14 -8.39
N TYR A 594 46.46 17.29 -8.73
CA TYR A 594 45.02 17.49 -8.60
C TYR A 594 44.27 17.03 -9.86
N GLN A 595 44.81 17.23 -11.06
CA GLN A 595 44.17 16.80 -12.31
C GLN A 595 43.95 15.29 -12.34
N ASP A 596 44.96 14.50 -11.98
CA ASP A 596 44.88 13.03 -11.91
C ASP A 596 43.83 12.56 -10.90
N ASN A 597 43.69 13.26 -9.78
CA ASN A 597 42.67 12.98 -8.77
C ASN A 597 41.26 13.29 -9.27
N PHE A 598 41.06 14.40 -10.00
CA PHE A 598 39.77 14.70 -10.62
C PHE A 598 39.40 13.64 -11.65
N THR A 599 40.30 13.29 -12.57
CA THR A 599 40.07 12.27 -13.60
C THR A 599 39.78 10.91 -12.99
N SER A 600 40.55 10.49 -11.98
CA SER A 600 40.32 9.24 -11.25
C SER A 600 38.99 9.24 -10.51
N SER A 601 38.58 10.38 -9.95
CA SER A 601 37.30 10.51 -9.25
C SER A 601 36.10 10.34 -10.20
N VAL A 602 36.20 10.91 -11.40
CA VAL A 602 35.19 10.81 -12.45
C VAL A 602 35.13 9.39 -13.02
N GLY A 603 36.29 8.73 -13.19
CA GLY A 603 36.35 7.31 -13.58
C GLY A 603 35.69 6.38 -12.57
N ARG A 604 35.84 6.63 -11.27
CA ARG A 604 35.12 5.88 -10.23
C ARG A 604 33.61 6.11 -10.28
N LEU A 605 33.18 7.36 -10.48
CA LEU A 605 31.74 7.68 -10.63
C LEU A 605 31.14 6.93 -11.82
N GLN A 606 31.87 6.85 -12.94
CA GLN A 606 31.46 6.10 -14.12
C GLN A 606 31.09 4.65 -13.79
N GLU A 607 31.99 3.93 -13.10
CA GLU A 607 31.76 2.53 -12.74
C GLU A 607 30.64 2.38 -11.71
N GLU A 608 30.53 3.30 -10.75
CA GLU A 608 29.45 3.30 -9.75
C GLU A 608 28.07 3.45 -10.42
N VAL A 609 27.91 4.46 -11.28
CA VAL A 609 26.65 4.70 -12.02
C VAL A 609 26.35 3.51 -12.94
N LYS A 610 27.34 2.98 -13.64
CA LYS A 610 27.19 1.81 -14.51
C LYS A 610 26.68 0.59 -13.75
N CYS A 611 27.25 0.29 -12.58
CA CYS A 611 26.78 -0.80 -11.73
C CYS A 611 25.33 -0.58 -11.28
N GLN A 612 24.99 0.62 -10.80
CA GLN A 612 23.63 0.93 -10.35
C GLN A 612 22.60 0.78 -11.47
N ILE A 613 22.89 1.31 -12.65
CA ILE A 613 22.02 1.27 -13.82
C ILE A 613 21.83 -0.17 -14.32
N ASN A 614 22.92 -0.94 -14.41
CA ASN A 614 22.85 -2.35 -14.80
C ASN A 614 21.99 -3.19 -13.85
N ASN A 615 22.13 -2.99 -12.54
CA ASN A 615 21.32 -3.69 -11.54
C ASN A 615 19.84 -3.33 -11.66
N LYS A 616 19.52 -2.03 -11.82
CA LYS A 616 18.13 -1.58 -12.04
C LYS A 616 17.55 -2.17 -13.33
N LEU A 617 18.31 -2.19 -14.43
CA LEU A 617 17.88 -2.79 -15.70
C LEU A 617 17.60 -4.29 -15.55
N GLU A 618 18.48 -5.04 -14.89
CA GLU A 618 18.26 -6.46 -14.61
C GLU A 618 16.98 -6.70 -13.81
N ALA A 619 16.77 -5.91 -12.75
CA ALA A 619 15.57 -6.00 -11.93
C ALA A 619 14.29 -5.68 -12.73
N SER A 620 14.32 -4.63 -13.56
CA SER A 620 13.17 -4.21 -14.37
C SER A 620 12.83 -5.21 -15.48
N VAL A 621 13.82 -5.79 -16.16
CA VAL A 621 13.61 -6.87 -17.15
C VAL A 621 13.04 -8.12 -16.48
N ARG A 622 13.63 -8.57 -15.36
CA ARG A 622 13.10 -9.73 -14.60
C ARG A 622 11.67 -9.53 -14.14
N LYS A 623 11.35 -8.33 -13.62
CA LYS A 623 9.98 -7.98 -13.18
C LYS A 623 8.99 -8.03 -14.34
N ASN A 624 9.38 -7.56 -15.52
CA ASN A 624 8.54 -7.60 -16.71
C ASN A 624 8.28 -9.03 -17.19
N ASP A 625 9.32 -9.87 -17.24
CA ASP A 625 9.19 -11.29 -17.59
C ASP A 625 8.25 -12.04 -16.64
N LEU A 626 8.38 -11.81 -15.33
CA LEU A 626 7.48 -12.37 -14.32
C LEU A 626 6.04 -11.88 -14.51
N SER A 627 5.85 -10.59 -14.80
CA SER A 627 4.53 -10.00 -15.06
C SER A 627 3.83 -10.65 -16.26
N ILE A 628 4.57 -10.87 -17.35
CA ILE A 628 4.04 -11.51 -18.57
C ILE A 628 3.68 -12.97 -18.29
N LYS A 629 4.60 -13.75 -17.71
CA LYS A 629 4.33 -15.14 -17.33
C LYS A 629 3.14 -15.26 -16.37
N THR A 630 2.96 -14.28 -15.49
CA THR A 630 1.80 -14.21 -14.57
C THR A 630 0.49 -13.97 -15.31
N LYS A 631 0.46 -13.04 -16.27
CA LYS A 631 -0.72 -12.79 -17.11
C LYS A 631 -1.08 -14.01 -17.97
N ASP A 632 -0.08 -14.64 -18.59
CA ASP A 632 -0.30 -15.84 -19.41
C ASP A 632 -0.81 -17.02 -18.56
N PHE A 633 -0.26 -17.20 -17.35
CA PHE A 633 -0.76 -18.19 -16.39
C PHE A 633 -2.21 -17.92 -16.00
N GLN A 634 -2.54 -16.68 -15.62
CA GLN A 634 -3.91 -16.30 -15.25
C GLN A 634 -4.90 -16.55 -16.39
N ALA A 635 -4.58 -16.12 -17.61
CA ALA A 635 -5.44 -16.32 -18.77
C ALA A 635 -5.65 -17.82 -19.09
N THR A 636 -4.57 -18.61 -19.00
CA THR A 636 -4.64 -20.07 -19.24
C THR A 636 -5.44 -20.78 -18.15
N LEU A 637 -5.20 -20.42 -16.88
CA LEU A 637 -5.91 -20.97 -15.74
C LEU A 637 -7.40 -20.63 -15.79
N GLU A 638 -7.76 -19.38 -16.05
CA GLU A 638 -9.15 -18.95 -16.19
C GLU A 638 -9.87 -19.74 -17.30
N THR A 639 -9.21 -19.92 -18.44
CA THR A 639 -9.76 -20.72 -19.55
C THR A 639 -9.97 -22.18 -19.17
N ALA A 640 -8.99 -22.78 -18.47
CA ALA A 640 -9.08 -24.17 -18.01
C ALA A 640 -10.16 -24.36 -16.93
N LEU A 641 -10.23 -23.45 -15.96
CA LEU A 641 -11.23 -23.49 -14.88
C LEU A 641 -12.64 -23.25 -15.43
N GLU A 642 -12.83 -22.33 -16.38
CA GLU A 642 -14.14 -22.10 -17.01
C GLU A 642 -14.60 -23.31 -17.82
N ALA A 643 -13.69 -23.98 -18.55
CA ALA A 643 -13.99 -25.22 -19.24
C ALA A 643 -14.39 -26.33 -18.24
N LYS A 644 -13.63 -26.49 -17.16
CA LYS A 644 -13.90 -27.50 -16.13
C LYS A 644 -15.21 -27.22 -15.37
N LEU A 645 -15.49 -25.96 -15.09
CA LEU A 645 -16.74 -25.51 -14.45
C LEU A 645 -17.95 -25.89 -15.29
N LYS A 646 -17.90 -25.72 -16.63
CA LYS A 646 -18.97 -26.16 -17.53
C LYS A 646 -19.20 -27.67 -17.46
N THR A 647 -18.13 -28.47 -17.47
CA THR A 647 -18.25 -29.94 -17.35
C THR A 647 -18.90 -30.37 -16.04
N LEU A 648 -18.47 -29.78 -14.91
CA LEU A 648 -19.01 -30.11 -13.58
C LEU A 648 -20.48 -29.70 -13.43
N LEU A 649 -20.88 -28.57 -14.02
CA LEU A 649 -22.28 -28.16 -14.06
C LEU A 649 -23.14 -29.16 -14.84
N GLU A 650 -22.65 -29.68 -15.98
CA GLU A 650 -23.37 -30.68 -16.76
C GLU A 650 -23.50 -32.02 -15.99
N GLU A 651 -22.48 -32.44 -15.27
CA GLU A 651 -22.51 -33.63 -14.38
C GLU A 651 -23.49 -33.44 -13.20
N SER A 652 -23.60 -32.22 -12.67
CA SER A 652 -24.54 -31.90 -11.59
C SER A 652 -26.02 -31.99 -12.01
N LYS A 653 -26.31 -31.92 -13.31
CA LYS A 653 -27.68 -32.08 -13.83
C LYS A 653 -28.15 -33.52 -13.79
N THR A 654 -27.24 -34.49 -13.96
CA THR A 654 -27.54 -35.92 -14.11
C THR A 654 -27.49 -36.69 -12.79
N ASN A 655 -26.74 -36.20 -11.80
CA ASN A 655 -26.69 -36.75 -10.45
C ASN A 655 -27.45 -35.84 -9.47
N ASP A 656 -28.46 -36.35 -8.77
CA ASP A 656 -29.18 -35.61 -7.70
C ASP A 656 -28.32 -35.33 -6.44
N GLY A 657 -27.02 -35.66 -6.47
CA GLY A 657 -26.08 -35.45 -5.38
C GLY A 657 -25.39 -34.07 -5.41
N ILE A 658 -25.18 -33.48 -4.23
CA ILE A 658 -24.37 -32.26 -4.07
C ILE A 658 -22.90 -32.64 -4.25
N LEU A 659 -22.20 -32.01 -5.20
CA LEU A 659 -20.74 -32.13 -5.32
C LEU A 659 -20.09 -31.56 -4.05
N GLU A 660 -19.31 -32.39 -3.35
CA GLU A 660 -18.64 -31.98 -2.10
C GLU A 660 -17.47 -31.02 -2.40
N GLU A 661 -17.21 -30.08 -1.48
CA GLU A 661 -16.09 -29.12 -1.59
C GLU A 661 -14.75 -29.82 -1.85
N LYS A 662 -14.55 -31.00 -1.25
CA LYS A 662 -13.36 -31.82 -1.43
C LYS A 662 -13.15 -32.25 -2.89
N GLN A 663 -14.21 -32.67 -3.58
CA GLN A 663 -14.15 -33.08 -4.98
C GLN A 663 -13.85 -31.88 -5.90
N LEU A 664 -14.45 -30.72 -5.60
CA LEU A 664 -14.16 -29.47 -6.31
C LEU A 664 -12.70 -29.04 -6.15
N ASN A 665 -12.13 -29.22 -4.95
CA ASN A 665 -10.71 -28.94 -4.69
C ASN A 665 -9.76 -29.90 -5.43
N GLU A 666 -10.11 -31.17 -5.53
CA GLU A 666 -9.34 -32.16 -6.31
C GLU A 666 -9.29 -31.77 -7.80
N GLU A 667 -10.44 -31.38 -8.36
CA GLU A 667 -10.53 -30.95 -9.76
C GLU A 667 -9.84 -29.61 -10.03
N PHE A 668 -9.97 -28.64 -9.12
CA PHE A 668 -9.19 -27.40 -9.17
C PHE A 668 -7.69 -27.69 -9.13
N THR A 669 -7.25 -28.55 -8.21
CA THR A 669 -5.84 -28.91 -8.04
C THR A 669 -5.28 -29.56 -9.30
N LYS A 670 -6.08 -30.39 -9.97
CA LYS A 670 -5.72 -30.97 -11.26
C LYS A 670 -5.54 -29.89 -12.33
N CYS A 671 -6.53 -29.02 -12.55
CA CYS A 671 -6.42 -27.92 -13.51
C CYS A 671 -5.24 -26.98 -13.22
N TRP A 672 -4.98 -26.70 -11.94
CA TRP A 672 -3.85 -25.92 -11.48
C TRP A 672 -2.51 -26.56 -11.87
N SER A 673 -2.34 -27.85 -11.53
CA SER A 673 -1.11 -28.60 -11.85
C SER A 673 -0.85 -28.74 -13.35
N GLU A 674 -1.91 -29.00 -14.14
CA GLU A 674 -1.81 -29.08 -15.60
C GLU A 674 -1.43 -27.73 -16.21
N THR A 675 -2.01 -26.63 -15.72
CA THR A 675 -1.68 -25.28 -16.19
C THR A 675 -0.23 -24.92 -15.88
N LEU A 676 0.24 -25.22 -14.66
CA LEU A 676 1.64 -25.02 -14.30
C LEU A 676 2.59 -25.86 -15.18
N SER A 677 2.22 -27.11 -15.50
CA SER A 677 3.05 -27.98 -16.34
C SER A 677 3.20 -27.46 -17.78
N LYS A 678 2.14 -26.86 -18.35
CA LYS A 678 2.14 -26.31 -19.71
C LYS A 678 3.06 -25.10 -19.88
N LEU A 679 3.29 -24.34 -18.82
CA LEU A 679 4.16 -23.15 -18.86
C LEU A 679 5.65 -23.48 -18.75
N GLY A 680 6.01 -24.74 -18.46
CA GLY A 680 7.40 -25.17 -18.39
C GLY A 680 8.24 -24.37 -17.38
N LEU A 681 7.63 -23.84 -16.32
CA LEU A 681 8.30 -23.03 -15.32
C LEU A 681 9.32 -23.90 -14.56
N LYS A 682 10.60 -23.62 -14.80
CA LYS A 682 11.69 -24.18 -13.99
C LYS A 682 11.79 -23.35 -12.70
N PRO A 683 11.90 -23.98 -11.53
CA PRO A 683 12.28 -23.28 -10.31
C PRO A 683 13.56 -22.49 -10.55
N LEU A 684 13.69 -21.30 -9.95
CA LEU A 684 14.97 -20.58 -10.03
C LEU A 684 16.06 -21.48 -9.43
N ALA A 685 17.17 -21.61 -10.15
CA ALA A 685 18.29 -22.42 -9.71
C ALA A 685 18.82 -21.86 -8.39
N THR A 686 18.77 -22.69 -7.34
CA THR A 686 19.38 -22.36 -6.06
C THR A 686 20.89 -22.39 -6.22
N GLN A 687 21.53 -21.23 -6.03
CA GLN A 687 22.98 -21.15 -6.01
C GLN A 687 23.49 -21.54 -4.62
N ASN A 688 24.55 -22.34 -4.61
CA ASN A 688 25.32 -22.57 -3.39
C ASN A 688 26.32 -21.43 -3.23
N ILE A 689 25.87 -20.35 -2.58
CA ILE A 689 26.67 -19.15 -2.32
C ILE A 689 27.89 -19.51 -1.48
N THR A 690 27.74 -20.47 -0.56
CA THR A 690 28.85 -20.97 0.26
C THR A 690 29.99 -21.53 -0.60
N THR A 691 29.69 -22.28 -1.65
CA THR A 691 30.71 -22.80 -2.57
C THR A 691 31.41 -21.66 -3.32
N LYS A 692 30.65 -20.68 -3.84
CA LYS A 692 31.21 -19.51 -4.53
C LYS A 692 32.12 -18.69 -3.63
N VAL A 693 31.70 -18.44 -2.39
CA VAL A 693 32.52 -17.74 -1.38
C VAL A 693 33.82 -18.51 -1.12
N ALA A 694 33.75 -19.84 -1.03
CA ALA A 694 34.93 -20.68 -0.84
C ALA A 694 35.91 -20.59 -2.01
N ASP A 695 35.41 -20.53 -3.24
CA ASP A 695 36.22 -20.38 -4.45
C ASP A 695 36.88 -18.99 -4.51
N GLN A 696 36.13 -17.91 -4.26
CA GLN A 696 36.67 -16.53 -4.22
C GLN A 696 37.70 -16.35 -3.10
N LEU A 697 37.44 -16.88 -1.91
CA LEU A 697 38.40 -16.88 -0.81
C LEU A 697 39.67 -17.66 -1.17
N LYS A 698 39.53 -18.80 -1.86
CA LYS A 698 40.66 -19.59 -2.33
C LYS A 698 41.52 -18.82 -3.33
N GLU A 699 40.90 -18.12 -4.28
CA GLU A 699 41.61 -17.26 -5.24
C GLU A 699 42.34 -16.11 -4.53
N ASN A 700 41.69 -15.43 -3.59
CA ASN A 700 42.30 -14.36 -2.79
C ASN A 700 43.47 -14.85 -1.91
N LEU A 701 43.37 -16.04 -1.31
CA LEU A 701 44.48 -16.60 -0.53
C LEU A 701 45.66 -17.02 -1.42
N MET A 702 45.38 -17.44 -2.66
CA MET A 702 46.40 -17.79 -3.65
C MET A 702 47.13 -16.54 -4.17
N SER A 703 46.42 -15.43 -4.41
CA SER A 703 47.03 -14.16 -4.85
C SER A 703 47.97 -13.57 -3.79
N HIS A 704 47.72 -13.81 -2.51
CA HIS A 704 48.60 -13.44 -1.39
C HIS A 704 49.74 -14.45 -1.09
N GLY A 705 49.85 -15.53 -1.88
CA GLY A 705 50.91 -16.54 -1.70
C GLY A 705 50.72 -17.45 -0.48
N ILE A 706 49.51 -17.55 0.09
CA ILE A 706 49.21 -18.29 1.32
C ILE A 706 48.64 -19.69 1.01
N SER A 707 49.35 -20.46 0.18
CA SER A 707 48.88 -21.78 -0.28
C SER A 707 48.93 -22.89 0.79
N LYS A 708 49.73 -22.71 1.85
CA LYS A 708 49.98 -23.73 2.89
C LYS A 708 48.78 -24.01 3.82
N HIS A 709 47.76 -23.15 3.82
CA HIS A 709 46.61 -23.25 4.73
C HIS A 709 45.27 -23.53 4.01
N LEU A 710 45.29 -23.79 2.70
CA LEU A 710 44.09 -24.07 1.90
C LEU A 710 43.29 -25.29 2.39
N ASN A 711 43.92 -26.24 3.09
CA ASN A 711 43.22 -27.39 3.67
C ASN A 711 42.15 -26.99 4.70
N LYS A 712 42.25 -25.79 5.29
CA LYS A 712 41.23 -25.25 6.22
C LYS A 712 39.93 -24.83 5.52
N LEU A 713 39.92 -24.69 4.19
CA LEU A 713 38.72 -24.32 3.41
C LEU A 713 37.71 -25.47 3.22
N LYS A 714 38.08 -26.71 3.55
CA LYS A 714 37.22 -27.89 3.34
C LYS A 714 35.91 -27.85 4.14
N ASP A 715 35.78 -26.96 5.11
CA ASP A 715 34.62 -26.87 6.00
C ASP A 715 34.25 -25.43 6.37
N ILE A 716 34.21 -24.53 5.37
CA ILE A 716 33.91 -23.09 5.57
C ILE A 716 32.60 -22.85 6.35
N VAL A 717 31.61 -23.73 6.22
CA VAL A 717 30.27 -23.63 6.86
C VAL A 717 30.34 -23.64 8.38
N ASN A 718 31.32 -24.34 8.94
CA ASN A 718 31.47 -24.52 10.39
C ASN A 718 32.28 -23.39 11.06
N HIS A 719 32.99 -22.59 10.27
CA HIS A 719 33.65 -21.37 10.76
C HIS A 719 32.61 -20.24 10.97
N GLY A 720 32.92 -19.26 11.85
CA GLY A 720 32.03 -18.11 12.08
C GLY A 720 30.81 -18.33 12.99
N THR A 721 30.63 -19.52 13.59
CA THR A 721 29.54 -19.82 14.54
C THR A 721 29.82 -19.39 15.98
N SER A 722 31.09 -19.37 16.36
CA SER A 722 31.58 -18.87 17.64
C SER A 722 32.37 -17.57 17.44
N PRO A 723 32.49 -16.71 18.47
CA PRO A 723 33.33 -15.52 18.39
C PRO A 723 34.74 -15.85 17.90
N PHE A 724 35.32 -14.98 17.05
CA PHE A 724 36.70 -15.13 16.63
C PHE A 724 37.62 -14.89 17.83
N LEU A 725 38.49 -15.85 18.15
CA LEU A 725 39.43 -15.74 19.25
C LEU A 725 40.85 -15.87 18.74
N VAL A 726 41.68 -14.88 19.08
CA VAL A 726 43.11 -14.91 18.80
C VAL A 726 43.78 -15.91 19.74
N THR A 727 44.47 -16.90 19.16
CA THR A 727 45.15 -17.97 19.91
C THR A 727 46.66 -17.83 19.82
N ASP A 728 47.37 -18.62 20.62
CA ASP A 728 48.84 -18.62 20.58
C ASP A 728 49.41 -19.24 19.29
N GLU A 729 48.59 -19.92 18.48
CA GLU A 729 48.99 -20.47 17.18
C GLU A 729 49.19 -19.40 16.11
N HIS A 730 48.55 -18.24 16.29
CA HIS A 730 48.63 -17.07 15.41
C HIS A 730 49.98 -16.34 15.51
N PHE A 731 50.81 -16.67 16.51
CA PHE A 731 52.11 -16.04 16.75
C PHE A 731 53.28 -17.02 16.58
N SER A 732 54.47 -16.51 16.23
CA SER A 732 55.68 -17.32 16.06
C SER A 732 56.27 -17.78 17.41
N PHE A 733 57.07 -18.87 17.40
CA PHE A 733 57.67 -19.45 18.61
C PHE A 733 58.64 -18.48 19.31
N ARG A 734 59.29 -17.56 18.58
CA ARG A 734 60.12 -16.47 19.15
C ARG A 734 59.29 -15.47 19.96
N ASN A 735 58.05 -15.18 19.55
CA ASN A 735 57.15 -14.28 20.28
C ASN A 735 56.48 -14.98 21.49
N LYS A 736 56.31 -16.31 21.46
CA LYS A 736 55.86 -17.09 22.64
C LYS A 736 56.82 -17.02 23.83
N LEU A 737 58.13 -16.88 23.58
CA LEU A 737 59.14 -16.71 24.63
C LEU A 737 59.23 -15.27 25.16
N LYS A 738 58.91 -14.26 24.33
CA LYS A 738 58.78 -12.85 24.76
C LYS A 738 57.53 -12.60 25.63
N LYS A 739 56.51 -13.46 25.51
CA LYS A 739 55.23 -13.43 26.26
C LYS A 739 55.35 -13.70 27.77
N MET A 740 56.52 -14.05 28.30
CA MET A 740 56.71 -14.00 29.76
C MET A 740 56.70 -12.56 30.32
N PHE A 741 56.75 -11.54 29.46
CA PHE A 741 56.90 -10.14 29.89
C PHE A 741 55.95 -9.09 29.27
N ASN A 742 55.06 -9.41 28.29
CA ASN A 742 54.04 -8.47 27.78
C ASN A 742 52.77 -9.19 27.25
N GLU A 743 51.59 -8.88 27.80
CA GLU A 743 50.26 -9.40 27.38
C GLU A 743 49.62 -8.63 26.21
N ASP A 744 50.20 -7.49 25.79
CA ASP A 744 49.55 -6.50 24.91
C ASP A 744 49.30 -6.97 23.46
N ASP A 745 50.22 -7.71 22.82
CA ASP A 745 50.10 -8.07 21.39
C ASP A 745 48.89 -8.97 21.08
N LYS A 746 48.49 -9.84 22.02
CA LYS A 746 47.32 -10.73 21.83
C LYS A 746 46.02 -9.94 21.97
N VAL A 747 45.99 -9.00 22.91
CA VAL A 747 44.87 -8.09 23.13
C VAL A 747 44.72 -7.15 21.94
N ASP A 748 45.82 -6.65 21.39
CA ASP A 748 45.81 -5.77 20.22
C ASP A 748 45.41 -6.51 18.94
N ALA A 749 45.90 -7.73 18.74
CA ALA A 749 45.46 -8.57 17.63
C ALA A 749 43.96 -8.91 17.72
N GLN A 750 43.43 -9.13 18.94
CA GLN A 750 42.00 -9.35 19.16
C GLN A 750 41.18 -8.09 18.88
N LYS A 751 41.59 -6.93 19.42
CA LYS A 751 40.93 -5.64 19.14
C LYS A 751 40.95 -5.31 17.64
N PHE A 752 42.05 -5.62 16.96
CA PHE A 752 42.16 -5.48 15.51
C PHE A 752 41.18 -6.40 14.79
N SER A 753 41.15 -7.70 15.11
CA SER A 753 40.20 -8.62 14.47
C SER A 753 38.76 -8.24 14.73
N ASP A 754 38.40 -7.83 15.96
CA ASP A 754 37.04 -7.41 16.31
C ASP A 754 36.62 -6.16 15.53
N LYS A 755 37.56 -5.23 15.32
CA LYS A 755 37.33 -4.04 14.49
C LYS A 755 37.08 -4.41 13.03
N VAL A 756 37.92 -5.27 12.45
CA VAL A 756 37.78 -5.69 11.04
C VAL A 756 36.50 -6.49 10.85
N ILE A 757 36.17 -7.39 11.78
CA ILE A 757 34.91 -8.15 11.77
C ILE A 757 33.72 -7.17 11.82
N ASN A 758 33.73 -6.18 12.71
CA ASN A 758 32.65 -5.18 12.77
C ASN A 758 32.53 -4.34 11.49
N GLU A 759 33.64 -3.97 10.83
CA GLU A 759 33.60 -3.25 9.56
C GLU A 759 33.01 -4.11 8.44
N CYS A 760 33.39 -5.40 8.36
CA CYS A 760 32.80 -6.35 7.42
C CYS A 760 31.33 -6.66 7.74
N ASP A 761 30.97 -6.84 9.01
CA ASP A 761 29.60 -7.08 9.46
C ASP A 761 28.68 -5.93 9.04
N LYS A 762 29.14 -4.69 9.24
CA LYS A 762 28.39 -3.50 8.82
C LYS A 762 28.18 -3.49 7.31
N TYR A 763 29.20 -3.82 6.51
CA TYR A 763 29.05 -3.95 5.06
C TYR A 763 28.03 -5.03 4.69
N ILE A 764 28.15 -6.23 5.29
CA ILE A 764 27.23 -7.35 5.07
C ILE A 764 25.79 -6.92 5.41
N GLU A 765 25.56 -6.29 6.56
CA GLU A 765 24.24 -5.78 6.98
C GLU A 765 23.68 -4.75 5.98
N GLN A 766 24.53 -3.85 5.46
CA GLN A 766 24.13 -2.87 4.45
C GLN A 766 23.72 -3.56 3.14
N THR A 767 24.51 -4.53 2.68
CA THR A 767 24.17 -5.34 1.50
C THR A 767 22.86 -6.10 1.73
N LEU A 768 22.65 -6.68 2.92
CA LEU A 768 21.41 -7.38 3.31
C LEU A 768 20.16 -6.51 3.26
N CYS A 769 20.29 -5.20 3.47
CA CYS A 769 19.17 -4.26 3.37
C CYS A 769 18.72 -4.00 1.92
N GLN A 770 19.54 -4.38 0.92
CA GLN A 770 19.20 -4.22 -0.48
C GLN A 770 18.14 -5.25 -0.90
N LYS A 771 17.20 -4.86 -1.76
CA LYS A 771 16.13 -5.74 -2.25
C LYS A 771 16.55 -6.63 -3.44
N GLU A 772 17.86 -6.86 -3.59
CA GLU A 772 18.50 -7.51 -4.75
C GLU A 772 19.01 -8.91 -4.38
N ASP A 773 19.42 -9.70 -5.39
CA ASP A 773 20.04 -11.02 -5.20
C ASP A 773 21.54 -10.89 -4.86
N TYR A 774 22.17 -12.00 -4.46
CA TYR A 774 23.61 -12.11 -4.28
C TYR A 774 24.37 -11.83 -5.59
N LEU A 775 25.42 -11.01 -5.50
CA LEU A 775 26.40 -10.77 -6.55
C LEU A 775 27.79 -11.18 -6.05
N ASP A 776 28.58 -11.84 -6.91
CA ASP A 776 29.91 -12.33 -6.55
C ASP A 776 30.83 -11.19 -6.01
N ARG A 777 30.64 -9.96 -6.52
CA ARG A 777 31.36 -8.75 -6.04
C ARG A 777 31.26 -8.50 -4.53
N TYR A 778 30.18 -8.94 -3.88
CA TYR A 778 29.98 -8.69 -2.45
C TYR A 778 31.03 -9.37 -1.59
N ILE A 779 31.49 -10.56 -1.99
CA ILE A 779 32.59 -11.24 -1.30
C ILE A 779 33.92 -10.62 -1.65
N ASP A 780 34.12 -10.16 -2.89
CA ASP A 780 35.33 -9.44 -3.27
C ASP A 780 35.51 -8.16 -2.45
N ASP A 781 34.42 -7.42 -2.22
CA ASP A 781 34.41 -6.22 -1.36
C ASP A 781 34.72 -6.57 0.10
N VAL A 782 34.11 -7.63 0.66
CA VAL A 782 34.40 -8.10 2.02
C VAL A 782 35.88 -8.48 2.15
N LEU A 783 36.42 -9.23 1.19
CA LEU A 783 37.84 -9.62 1.18
C LEU A 783 38.75 -8.40 1.06
N LYS A 784 38.39 -7.42 0.23
CA LYS A 784 39.13 -6.18 0.07
C LYS A 784 39.17 -5.37 1.37
N ILE A 785 38.09 -5.29 2.13
CA ILE A 785 38.07 -4.65 3.46
C ILE A 785 39.09 -5.33 4.39
N VAL A 786 39.12 -6.66 4.39
CA VAL A 786 40.08 -7.42 5.21
C VAL A 786 41.52 -7.18 4.73
N ASP A 787 41.78 -7.22 3.43
CA ASP A 787 43.10 -7.00 2.83
C ASP A 787 43.65 -5.61 3.13
N ASP A 788 42.81 -4.60 2.94
CA ASP A 788 43.10 -3.20 3.23
C ASP A 788 43.40 -3.00 4.72
N ALA A 789 42.71 -3.69 5.61
CA ALA A 789 43.01 -3.65 7.04
C ALA A 789 44.31 -4.41 7.38
N MET A 790 44.53 -5.57 6.78
CA MET A 790 45.72 -6.42 7.00
C MET A 790 47.01 -5.74 6.56
N SER A 791 46.98 -4.93 5.49
CA SER A 791 48.11 -4.12 5.05
C SER A 791 48.52 -3.03 6.07
N ARG A 792 47.63 -2.66 6.99
CA ARG A 792 47.81 -1.59 7.98
C ARG A 792 48.05 -2.10 9.41
N LYS A 793 48.26 -3.40 9.60
CA LYS A 793 48.51 -3.99 10.93
C LYS A 793 49.84 -3.50 11.50
N TRP A 794 49.89 -3.30 12.82
CA TRP A 794 51.08 -2.82 13.54
C TRP A 794 51.74 -3.87 14.44
N PHE A 795 51.29 -5.14 14.36
CA PHE A 795 51.75 -6.25 15.19
C PHE A 795 52.16 -7.47 14.35
N ASP A 796 53.07 -8.29 14.89
CA ASP A 796 53.64 -9.45 14.19
C ASP A 796 52.81 -10.73 14.40
N VAL A 797 52.19 -11.21 13.32
CA VAL A 797 51.40 -12.46 13.28
C VAL A 797 51.82 -13.35 12.12
N ARG A 798 51.60 -14.66 12.28
CA ARG A 798 51.79 -15.66 11.22
C ARG A 798 50.69 -15.54 10.17
N SER A 799 50.95 -16.01 8.95
CA SER A 799 49.96 -16.09 7.87
C SER A 799 48.70 -16.89 8.22
N VAL A 800 48.77 -17.79 9.21
CA VAL A 800 47.61 -18.52 9.76
C VAL A 800 46.55 -17.57 10.34
N PHE A 801 46.96 -16.46 10.95
CA PHE A 801 46.04 -15.46 11.50
C PHE A 801 45.15 -14.86 10.42
N GLU A 802 45.76 -14.45 9.30
CA GLU A 802 45.04 -13.89 8.16
C GLU A 802 44.06 -14.90 7.57
N VAL A 803 44.48 -16.15 7.42
CA VAL A 803 43.63 -17.23 6.90
C VAL A 803 42.44 -17.48 7.84
N ASP A 804 42.67 -17.58 9.15
CA ASP A 804 41.61 -17.83 10.12
C ASP A 804 40.63 -16.65 10.22
N LEU A 805 41.11 -15.41 10.12
CA LEU A 805 40.26 -14.21 10.13
C LEU A 805 39.40 -14.13 8.87
N LYS A 806 39.99 -14.30 7.68
CA LYS A 806 39.26 -14.35 6.41
C LYS A 806 38.25 -15.49 6.39
N LEU A 807 38.63 -16.68 6.87
CA LEU A 807 37.71 -17.82 7.01
C LEU A 807 36.52 -17.49 7.91
N HIS A 808 36.76 -16.86 9.06
CA HIS A 808 35.69 -16.48 9.98
C HIS A 808 34.69 -15.51 9.35
N ILE A 809 35.20 -14.44 8.72
CA ILE A 809 34.37 -13.40 8.09
C ILE A 809 33.63 -13.95 6.87
N CYS A 810 34.33 -14.66 5.96
CA CYS A 810 33.71 -15.24 4.78
C CYS A 810 32.67 -16.31 5.14
N ALA A 811 32.86 -17.08 6.21
CA ALA A 811 31.85 -18.04 6.66
C ALA A 811 30.57 -17.36 7.17
N LYS A 812 30.71 -16.22 7.85
CA LYS A 812 29.57 -15.40 8.29
C LYS A 812 28.87 -14.75 7.09
N ALA A 813 29.64 -14.14 6.18
CA ALA A 813 29.13 -13.56 4.94
C ALA A 813 28.40 -14.59 4.07
N ALA A 814 28.96 -15.79 3.91
CA ALA A 814 28.34 -16.88 3.15
C ALA A 814 26.95 -17.25 3.68
N LYS A 815 26.77 -17.33 5.00
CA LYS A 815 25.46 -17.61 5.61
C LYS A 815 24.47 -16.49 5.34
N SER A 816 24.86 -15.25 5.62
CA SER A 816 24.03 -14.07 5.39
C SER A 816 23.62 -13.94 3.92
N PHE A 817 24.57 -14.09 3.00
CA PHE A 817 24.29 -13.98 1.57
C PHE A 817 23.53 -15.19 1.00
N GLN A 818 23.70 -16.39 1.57
CA GLN A 818 22.84 -17.53 1.25
C GLN A 818 21.40 -17.26 1.70
N GLU A 819 21.18 -16.67 2.88
CA GLU A 819 19.85 -16.27 3.34
C GLU A 819 19.23 -15.17 2.47
N MET A 820 20.02 -14.17 2.07
CA MET A 820 19.61 -13.18 1.07
C MET A 820 19.16 -13.84 -0.22
N HIS A 821 19.99 -14.72 -0.80
CA HIS A 821 19.67 -15.43 -2.04
C HIS A 821 18.40 -16.27 -1.90
N ASN A 822 18.26 -17.00 -0.78
CA ASN A 822 17.06 -17.78 -0.50
C ASN A 822 15.81 -16.91 -0.35
N ASN A 823 15.92 -15.75 0.31
CA ASN A 823 14.82 -14.79 0.45
C ASN A 823 14.47 -14.10 -0.87
N PHE A 824 15.46 -13.84 -1.71
CA PHE A 824 15.27 -13.34 -3.07
C PHE A 824 14.52 -14.39 -3.90
N ILE A 825 14.96 -15.65 -3.92
CA ILE A 825 14.24 -16.75 -4.58
C ILE A 825 12.81 -16.87 -4.04
N ARG A 826 12.59 -16.84 -2.73
CA ARG A 826 11.22 -16.90 -2.16
C ARG A 826 10.29 -15.81 -2.68
N LYS A 827 10.82 -14.62 -2.96
CA LYS A 827 10.04 -13.46 -3.45
C LYS A 827 9.95 -13.41 -4.98
N ALA A 828 10.97 -13.92 -5.67
CA ALA A 828 11.12 -13.82 -7.12
C ALA A 828 10.79 -15.12 -7.86
N ASP A 829 10.64 -16.26 -7.18
CA ASP A 829 10.25 -17.53 -7.79
C ASP A 829 8.78 -17.46 -8.22
N PRO A 830 8.52 -17.55 -9.54
CA PRO A 830 7.16 -17.56 -10.06
C PRO A 830 6.29 -18.64 -9.39
N LEU A 831 6.85 -19.81 -9.06
CA LEU A 831 6.10 -20.91 -8.44
C LEU A 831 5.59 -20.54 -7.05
N MET A 832 6.43 -19.92 -6.22
CA MET A 832 6.03 -19.44 -4.89
C MET A 832 5.01 -18.28 -4.99
N HIS A 833 5.17 -17.40 -5.98
CA HIS A 833 4.20 -16.35 -6.27
C HIS A 833 2.83 -16.92 -6.67
N PHE A 834 2.81 -17.93 -7.54
CA PHE A 834 1.57 -18.60 -7.94
C PHE A 834 0.93 -19.37 -6.79
N GLU A 835 1.71 -20.07 -5.95
CA GLU A 835 1.19 -20.76 -4.76
C GLU A 835 0.47 -19.80 -3.81
N GLY A 836 0.98 -18.58 -3.62
CA GLY A 836 0.31 -17.54 -2.83
C GLY A 836 -1.05 -17.10 -3.41
N LEU A 837 -1.28 -17.29 -4.72
CA LEU A 837 -2.55 -16.99 -5.38
C LEU A 837 -3.54 -18.17 -5.37
N ARG A 838 -3.07 -19.39 -5.05
CA ARG A 838 -3.84 -20.64 -5.21
C ARG A 838 -5.13 -20.64 -4.39
N GLU A 839 -5.06 -20.28 -3.12
CA GLU A 839 -6.25 -20.26 -2.25
C GLU A 839 -7.31 -19.27 -2.75
N ARG A 840 -6.89 -18.07 -3.13
CA ARG A 840 -7.80 -17.04 -3.66
C ARG A 840 -8.50 -17.54 -4.93
N GLN A 841 -7.75 -18.14 -5.85
CA GLN A 841 -8.27 -18.70 -7.10
C GLN A 841 -9.23 -19.88 -6.86
N PHE A 842 -8.93 -20.73 -5.87
CA PHE A 842 -9.82 -21.82 -5.47
C PHE A 842 -11.17 -21.29 -4.93
N TRP A 843 -11.13 -20.32 -4.02
CA TRP A 843 -12.35 -19.72 -3.47
C TRP A 843 -13.20 -19.03 -4.55
N GLU A 844 -12.57 -18.38 -5.52
CA GLU A 844 -13.27 -17.76 -6.64
C GLU A 844 -13.93 -18.81 -7.55
N PHE A 845 -13.23 -19.91 -7.85
CA PHE A 845 -13.77 -21.05 -8.59
C PHE A 845 -14.97 -21.68 -7.85
N LEU A 846 -14.83 -21.95 -6.55
CA LEU A 846 -15.88 -22.52 -5.71
C LEU A 846 -17.11 -21.62 -5.68
N TYR A 847 -16.92 -20.31 -5.47
CA TYR A 847 -18.01 -19.33 -5.49
C TYR A 847 -18.73 -19.30 -6.84
N LYS A 848 -17.98 -19.26 -7.96
CA LYS A 848 -18.54 -19.29 -9.32
C LYS A 848 -19.35 -20.57 -9.57
N PHE A 849 -18.83 -21.73 -9.16
CA PHE A 849 -19.52 -23.00 -9.30
C PHE A 849 -20.83 -23.03 -8.49
N LEU A 850 -20.77 -22.77 -7.18
CA LEU A 850 -21.93 -22.78 -6.28
C LEU A 850 -23.03 -21.82 -6.74
N LYS A 851 -22.64 -20.64 -7.23
CA LYS A 851 -23.60 -19.65 -7.75
C LYS A 851 -24.32 -20.19 -8.99
N ARG A 852 -23.61 -20.76 -9.96
CA ARG A 852 -24.21 -21.26 -11.21
C ARG A 852 -25.03 -22.55 -11.01
N ASP A 853 -24.56 -23.46 -10.15
CA ASP A 853 -25.29 -24.69 -9.79
C ASP A 853 -26.65 -24.37 -9.15
N LYS A 854 -26.66 -23.44 -8.19
CA LYS A 854 -27.91 -22.96 -7.57
C LYS A 854 -28.85 -22.28 -8.58
N CYS A 855 -28.32 -21.46 -9.50
CA CYS A 855 -29.14 -20.84 -10.56
C CYS A 855 -29.82 -21.90 -11.43
N GLN A 856 -29.07 -22.93 -11.85
CA GLN A 856 -29.59 -24.01 -12.68
C GLN A 856 -30.68 -24.82 -11.96
N LYS A 857 -30.45 -25.18 -10.69
CA LYS A 857 -31.44 -25.91 -9.86
C LYS A 857 -32.73 -25.11 -9.64
N ALA A 858 -32.62 -23.83 -9.29
CA ALA A 858 -33.79 -22.97 -9.12
C ALA A 858 -34.59 -22.80 -10.43
N ALA A 859 -33.90 -22.63 -11.57
CA ALA A 859 -34.55 -22.52 -12.87
C ALA A 859 -35.26 -23.82 -13.29
N ARG A 860 -34.62 -24.97 -13.03
CA ARG A 860 -35.20 -26.31 -13.28
C ARG A 860 -36.44 -26.54 -12.42
N ASP A 861 -36.37 -26.29 -11.12
CA ASP A 861 -37.49 -26.50 -10.20
C ASP A 861 -38.66 -25.56 -10.51
N PHE A 862 -38.39 -24.29 -10.82
CA PHE A 862 -39.43 -23.37 -11.27
C PHE A 862 -40.08 -23.85 -12.57
N THR A 863 -39.28 -24.32 -13.52
CA THR A 863 -39.82 -24.83 -14.78
C THR A 863 -40.67 -26.09 -14.57
N LEU A 864 -40.19 -27.05 -13.77
CA LEU A 864 -40.87 -28.33 -13.53
C LEU A 864 -42.13 -28.19 -12.67
N LEU A 865 -42.06 -27.39 -11.60
CA LEU A 865 -43.11 -27.31 -10.59
C LEU A 865 -44.09 -26.16 -10.83
N CYS A 866 -43.71 -25.14 -11.61
CA CYS A 866 -44.54 -23.97 -11.87
C CYS A 866 -44.96 -23.86 -13.34
N LEU A 867 -43.99 -23.81 -14.27
CA LEU A 867 -44.28 -23.57 -15.68
C LEU A 867 -44.86 -24.80 -16.40
N LYS A 868 -44.34 -26.01 -16.14
CA LYS A 868 -44.85 -27.25 -16.76
C LYS A 868 -46.33 -27.49 -16.43
N PRO A 869 -46.78 -27.41 -15.16
CA PRO A 869 -48.19 -27.55 -14.83
C PRO A 869 -49.06 -26.47 -15.48
N ALA A 870 -48.62 -25.21 -15.46
CA ALA A 870 -49.36 -24.11 -16.10
C ALA A 870 -49.49 -24.31 -17.63
N ALA A 871 -48.45 -24.83 -18.28
CA ALA A 871 -48.49 -25.15 -19.71
C ALA A 871 -49.45 -26.31 -20.02
N LEU A 872 -49.42 -27.37 -19.23
CA LEU A 872 -50.33 -28.51 -19.40
C LEU A 872 -51.78 -28.12 -19.17
N ASP A 873 -52.07 -27.28 -18.17
CA ASP A 873 -53.43 -26.78 -17.91
C ASP A 873 -53.94 -25.90 -19.07
N TYR A 874 -53.11 -24.98 -19.58
CA TYR A 874 -53.44 -24.16 -20.74
C TYR A 874 -53.74 -24.98 -22.01
N ILE A 875 -52.98 -26.06 -22.21
CA ILE A 875 -53.11 -26.94 -23.37
C ILE A 875 -54.33 -27.83 -23.24
N HIS A 876 -54.53 -28.49 -22.10
CA HIS A 876 -55.54 -29.53 -21.92
C HIS A 876 -56.89 -29.04 -21.42
N GLY A 877 -56.94 -27.99 -20.59
CA GLY A 877 -58.16 -27.52 -19.96
C GLY A 877 -59.30 -27.26 -20.95
N PRO A 878 -59.07 -26.52 -22.05
CA PRO A 878 -60.12 -26.22 -23.03
C PRO A 878 -60.41 -27.34 -24.04
N LEU A 879 -59.61 -28.42 -24.10
CA LEU A 879 -59.74 -29.43 -25.15
C LEU A 879 -61.08 -30.16 -25.07
N GLY A 880 -61.60 -30.43 -23.87
CA GLY A 880 -62.90 -31.09 -23.70
C GLY A 880 -64.03 -30.33 -24.41
N LYS A 881 -64.10 -29.01 -24.20
CA LYS A 881 -65.08 -28.14 -24.86
C LYS A 881 -64.87 -28.07 -26.37
N MET A 882 -63.62 -27.95 -26.82
CA MET A 882 -63.29 -27.92 -28.26
C MET A 882 -63.67 -29.22 -28.98
N ILE A 883 -63.52 -30.38 -28.32
CA ILE A 883 -63.95 -31.68 -28.86
C ILE A 883 -65.48 -31.73 -28.99
N ILE A 884 -66.22 -31.27 -27.97
CA ILE A 884 -67.68 -31.23 -28.02
C ILE A 884 -68.17 -30.32 -29.16
N GLU A 885 -67.59 -29.13 -29.29
CA GLU A 885 -67.92 -28.19 -30.38
C GLU A 885 -67.65 -28.79 -31.77
N GLU A 886 -66.54 -29.52 -31.94
CA GLU A 886 -66.22 -30.21 -33.19
C GLU A 886 -67.22 -31.33 -33.50
N MET A 887 -67.57 -32.16 -32.50
CA MET A 887 -68.54 -33.25 -32.70
C MET A 887 -69.94 -32.72 -33.04
N VAL A 888 -70.31 -31.55 -32.52
CA VAL A 888 -71.62 -30.91 -32.74
C VAL A 888 -71.65 -30.04 -34.01
N SER A 889 -70.51 -29.54 -34.50
CA SER A 889 -70.46 -28.62 -35.67
C SER A 889 -69.84 -29.24 -36.93
N GLY A 890 -69.08 -30.32 -36.79
CA GLY A 890 -68.36 -30.98 -37.88
C GLY A 890 -69.22 -31.96 -38.70
N LYS A 891 -68.59 -32.84 -39.48
CA LYS A 891 -69.30 -33.81 -40.35
C LYS A 891 -70.20 -34.80 -39.59
N GLY A 892 -69.92 -35.05 -38.30
CA GLY A 892 -70.73 -35.89 -37.42
C GLY A 892 -71.92 -35.16 -36.76
N ALA A 893 -72.06 -33.86 -36.98
CA ALA A 893 -73.04 -33.01 -36.30
C ALA A 893 -74.46 -33.55 -36.41
N VAL A 894 -74.86 -34.06 -37.59
CA VAL A 894 -76.23 -34.56 -37.86
C VAL A 894 -76.70 -35.60 -36.83
N LEU A 895 -75.78 -36.41 -36.30
CA LEU A 895 -76.05 -37.42 -35.26
C LEU A 895 -76.45 -36.78 -33.93
N TYR A 896 -75.85 -35.65 -33.56
CA TYR A 896 -75.99 -35.01 -32.24
C TYR A 896 -76.95 -33.80 -32.22
N HIS A 897 -77.67 -33.54 -33.31
CA HIS A 897 -78.64 -32.43 -33.42
C HIS A 897 -79.96 -32.68 -32.67
N SER A 898 -80.44 -33.92 -32.62
CA SER A 898 -81.66 -34.27 -31.90
C SER A 898 -81.61 -35.70 -31.35
N PRO A 899 -82.29 -35.99 -30.22
CA PRO A 899 -82.40 -37.35 -29.69
C PRO A 899 -82.91 -38.33 -30.74
N GLN A 900 -83.93 -37.95 -31.52
CA GLN A 900 -84.54 -38.83 -32.52
C GLN A 900 -83.57 -39.26 -33.62
N ASN A 901 -82.75 -38.34 -34.13
CA ASN A 901 -81.72 -38.67 -35.12
C ASN A 901 -80.68 -39.62 -34.53
N PHE A 902 -80.26 -39.37 -33.29
CA PHE A 902 -79.30 -40.22 -32.60
C PHE A 902 -79.84 -41.65 -32.42
N TRP A 903 -81.05 -41.80 -31.87
CA TRP A 903 -81.70 -43.09 -31.66
C TRP A 903 -81.94 -43.86 -32.97
N TYR A 904 -82.39 -43.17 -34.03
CA TYR A 904 -82.54 -43.76 -35.36
C TYR A 904 -81.21 -44.36 -35.86
N ASN A 905 -80.12 -43.59 -35.80
CA ASN A 905 -78.82 -44.06 -36.27
C ASN A 905 -78.29 -45.22 -35.45
N ILE A 906 -78.46 -45.21 -34.12
CA ILE A 906 -78.06 -46.34 -33.26
C ILE A 906 -78.85 -47.61 -33.61
N LEU A 907 -80.16 -47.53 -33.79
CA LEU A 907 -80.99 -48.68 -34.16
C LEU A 907 -80.64 -49.19 -35.57
N LYS A 908 -80.35 -48.28 -36.51
CA LYS A 908 -79.87 -48.62 -37.85
C LYS A 908 -78.52 -49.33 -37.79
N GLU A 909 -77.56 -48.81 -37.03
CA GLU A 909 -76.23 -49.42 -36.83
C GLU A 909 -76.36 -50.81 -36.22
N LEU A 910 -77.14 -50.96 -35.14
CA LEU A 910 -77.38 -52.27 -34.51
C LEU A 910 -77.94 -53.30 -35.50
N LEU A 911 -78.87 -52.89 -36.37
CA LEU A 911 -79.45 -53.75 -37.40
C LEU A 911 -78.44 -54.14 -38.49
N LEU A 912 -77.59 -53.20 -38.91
CA LEU A 912 -76.59 -53.44 -39.96
C LEU A 912 -75.40 -54.26 -39.46
N GLU A 913 -74.98 -54.08 -38.20
CA GLU A 913 -73.93 -54.86 -37.56
C GLU A 913 -74.30 -56.34 -37.35
N ASP A 914 -75.61 -56.64 -37.31
CA ASP A 914 -76.17 -57.99 -37.08
C ASP A 914 -75.40 -58.76 -35.98
N ASN A 915 -75.27 -58.13 -34.80
CA ASN A 915 -74.54 -58.70 -33.67
C ASN A 915 -75.43 -58.85 -32.42
N PHE A 916 -75.72 -60.10 -32.06
CA PHE A 916 -76.49 -60.45 -30.87
C PHE A 916 -76.02 -59.78 -29.58
N LYS A 917 -74.71 -59.71 -29.33
CA LYS A 917 -74.17 -59.16 -28.07
C LYS A 917 -74.47 -57.66 -27.96
N ASN A 918 -74.40 -56.93 -29.08
CA ASN A 918 -74.70 -55.50 -29.10
C ASN A 918 -76.19 -55.24 -28.88
N PHE A 919 -77.06 -56.06 -29.48
CA PHE A 919 -78.50 -56.01 -29.20
C PHE A 919 -78.80 -56.33 -27.73
N LEU A 920 -78.18 -57.36 -27.16
CA LEU A 920 -78.36 -57.73 -25.76
C LEU A 920 -77.88 -56.61 -24.81
N GLU A 921 -76.68 -56.06 -25.03
CA GLU A 921 -76.10 -54.96 -24.23
C GLU A 921 -77.02 -53.73 -24.28
N TYR A 922 -77.50 -53.35 -25.47
CA TYR A 922 -78.46 -52.25 -25.66
C TYR A 922 -79.81 -52.48 -24.96
N LEU A 923 -80.33 -53.70 -24.97
CA LEU A 923 -81.62 -54.05 -24.37
C LEU A 923 -81.55 -54.11 -22.83
N VAL A 924 -80.45 -54.60 -22.28
CA VAL A 924 -80.23 -54.74 -20.83
C VAL A 924 -79.84 -53.42 -20.19
N ASN A 925 -78.94 -52.66 -20.81
CA ASN A 925 -78.49 -51.35 -20.32
C ASN A 925 -78.22 -50.40 -21.49
N SER A 926 -79.28 -49.71 -21.92
CA SER A 926 -79.19 -48.76 -23.04
C SER A 926 -78.28 -47.57 -22.75
N GLU A 927 -78.23 -47.07 -21.51
CA GLU A 927 -77.38 -45.92 -21.16
C GLU A 927 -75.90 -46.25 -21.32
N SER A 928 -75.44 -47.33 -20.68
CA SER A 928 -74.04 -47.77 -20.76
C SER A 928 -73.63 -48.09 -22.20
N PHE A 929 -74.52 -48.70 -22.98
CA PHE A 929 -74.26 -48.99 -24.39
C PHE A 929 -74.10 -47.69 -25.19
N LEU A 930 -74.98 -46.71 -25.00
CA LEU A 930 -74.94 -45.43 -25.71
C LEU A 930 -73.70 -44.61 -25.37
N GLN A 931 -73.34 -44.48 -24.09
CA GLN A 931 -72.13 -43.77 -23.67
C GLN A 931 -70.87 -44.41 -24.27
N LYS A 932 -70.79 -45.75 -24.27
CA LYS A 932 -69.71 -46.50 -24.91
C LYS A 932 -69.64 -46.25 -26.42
N ARG A 933 -70.79 -46.17 -27.11
CA ARG A 933 -70.86 -45.86 -28.54
C ARG A 933 -70.45 -44.43 -28.86
N ILE A 934 -70.93 -43.46 -28.09
CA ILE A 934 -70.51 -42.06 -28.23
C ILE A 934 -68.99 -41.96 -28.06
N ARG A 935 -68.43 -42.61 -27.03
CA ARG A 935 -66.97 -42.65 -26.83
C ARG A 935 -66.23 -43.26 -28.02
N GLN A 936 -66.71 -44.37 -28.58
CA GLN A 936 -66.11 -44.98 -29.78
C GLN A 936 -66.14 -44.02 -30.98
N GLN A 937 -67.28 -43.38 -31.24
CA GLN A 937 -67.45 -42.42 -32.34
C GLN A 937 -66.55 -41.18 -32.16
N VAL A 938 -66.41 -40.66 -30.93
CA VAL A 938 -65.48 -39.57 -30.61
C VAL A 938 -64.04 -40.00 -30.88
N VAL A 939 -63.62 -41.18 -30.42
CA VAL A 939 -62.25 -41.69 -30.65
C VAL A 939 -61.97 -41.87 -32.14
N GLU A 940 -62.90 -42.45 -32.90
CA GLU A 940 -62.75 -42.68 -34.35
C GLU A 940 -62.68 -41.36 -35.13
N HIS A 941 -63.56 -40.41 -34.81
CA HIS A 941 -63.59 -39.09 -35.44
C HIS A 941 -62.29 -38.32 -35.19
N LEU A 942 -61.81 -38.29 -33.95
CA LEU A 942 -60.59 -37.57 -33.60
C LEU A 942 -59.33 -38.24 -34.15
N SER A 943 -59.29 -39.57 -34.22
CA SER A 943 -58.16 -40.32 -34.81
C SER A 943 -58.06 -40.13 -36.32
N SER A 944 -59.20 -40.03 -37.01
CA SER A 944 -59.25 -39.86 -38.48
C SER A 944 -59.02 -38.41 -38.93
N THR A 945 -59.52 -37.44 -38.17
CA THR A 945 -59.35 -36.01 -38.49
C THR A 945 -57.99 -35.46 -38.07
N GLY A 946 -57.34 -36.04 -37.06
CA GLY A 946 -56.10 -35.53 -36.48
C GLY A 946 -56.26 -34.18 -35.77
N MET A 947 -57.51 -33.72 -35.56
CA MET A 947 -57.82 -32.41 -34.97
C MET A 947 -57.15 -32.23 -33.61
N LEU A 948 -57.13 -33.27 -32.78
CA LEU A 948 -56.52 -33.23 -31.45
C LEU A 948 -55.03 -32.85 -31.49
N ALA A 949 -54.25 -33.44 -32.41
CA ALA A 949 -52.83 -33.11 -32.54
C ALA A 949 -52.64 -31.68 -33.02
N VAL A 950 -53.44 -31.22 -33.98
CA VAL A 950 -53.38 -29.84 -34.50
C VAL A 950 -53.70 -28.84 -33.39
N ARG A 951 -54.83 -29.00 -32.69
CA ARG A 951 -55.24 -28.10 -31.59
C ARG A 951 -54.25 -28.09 -30.44
N ARG A 952 -53.69 -29.25 -30.10
CA ARG A 952 -52.66 -29.36 -29.06
C ARG A 952 -51.39 -28.62 -29.48
N GLN A 953 -50.94 -28.79 -30.72
CA GLN A 953 -49.76 -28.13 -31.25
C GLN A 953 -49.94 -26.60 -31.33
N GLU A 954 -51.08 -26.11 -31.82
CA GLU A 954 -51.42 -24.68 -31.85
C GLU A 954 -51.35 -24.05 -30.45
N ARG A 955 -51.96 -24.71 -29.46
CA ARG A 955 -51.96 -24.29 -28.05
C ARG A 955 -50.55 -24.32 -27.46
N PHE A 956 -49.79 -25.36 -27.78
CA PHE A 956 -48.41 -25.54 -27.32
C PHE A 956 -47.49 -24.41 -27.82
N GLU A 957 -47.58 -24.06 -29.12
CA GLU A 957 -46.82 -22.95 -29.70
C GLU A 957 -47.22 -21.60 -29.09
N GLN A 958 -48.51 -21.38 -28.84
CA GLN A 958 -49.00 -20.17 -28.19
C GLN A 958 -48.45 -20.02 -26.76
N ILE A 959 -48.54 -21.06 -25.92
CA ILE A 959 -48.06 -20.97 -24.54
C ILE A 959 -46.54 -20.87 -24.47
N MET A 960 -45.83 -21.54 -25.37
CA MET A 960 -44.38 -21.40 -25.52
C MET A 960 -44.00 -19.95 -25.80
N GLY A 961 -44.67 -19.30 -26.74
CA GLY A 961 -44.46 -17.88 -27.06
C GLY A 961 -44.83 -16.93 -25.91
N LYS A 962 -45.88 -17.23 -25.14
CA LYS A 962 -46.27 -16.47 -23.94
C LYS A 962 -45.20 -16.59 -22.84
N MET A 963 -44.68 -17.79 -22.58
CA MET A 963 -43.64 -18.04 -21.57
C MET A 963 -42.27 -17.46 -21.93
N ASP A 964 -41.81 -17.64 -23.17
CA ASP A 964 -40.54 -17.03 -23.62
C ASP A 964 -40.61 -15.49 -23.50
N ARG A 965 -41.74 -14.89 -23.90
CA ARG A 965 -41.95 -13.45 -23.76
C ARG A 965 -41.98 -12.99 -22.30
N ALA A 966 -42.70 -13.67 -21.43
CA ALA A 966 -42.80 -13.32 -20.01
C ALA A 966 -41.43 -13.38 -19.31
N VAL A 967 -40.61 -14.38 -19.63
CA VAL A 967 -39.24 -14.51 -19.12
C VAL A 967 -38.33 -13.41 -19.68
N ARG A 968 -38.39 -13.12 -20.98
CA ARG A 968 -37.56 -12.06 -21.59
C ARG A 968 -37.95 -10.65 -21.16
N GLN A 969 -39.23 -10.39 -20.91
CA GLN A 969 -39.70 -9.08 -20.46
C GLN A 969 -39.07 -8.68 -19.12
N CYS A 970 -38.78 -9.65 -18.26
CA CYS A 970 -38.08 -9.42 -17.00
C CYS A 970 -36.64 -8.88 -17.18
N LEU A 971 -35.98 -9.11 -18.32
CA LEU A 971 -34.67 -8.50 -18.64
C LEU A 971 -34.80 -7.02 -19.03
N ASN A 972 -35.92 -6.64 -19.67
CA ASN A 972 -36.16 -5.26 -20.10
C ASN A 972 -36.60 -4.37 -18.94
N ASP A 973 -37.34 -4.94 -17.98
CA ASP A 973 -37.79 -4.26 -16.77
C ASP A 973 -36.67 -4.13 -15.70
N TRP A 974 -35.51 -4.74 -15.95
CA TRP A 974 -34.40 -4.79 -15.00
C TRP A 974 -33.53 -3.53 -15.04
N THR A 975 -33.37 -2.88 -13.87
CA THR A 975 -32.59 -1.63 -13.70
C THR A 975 -31.12 -1.83 -13.33
N GLY A 976 -30.61 -3.07 -13.36
CA GLY A 976 -29.17 -3.36 -13.14
C GLY A 976 -28.77 -3.84 -11.74
N VAL A 977 -29.69 -3.96 -10.79
CA VAL A 977 -29.38 -4.32 -9.39
C VAL A 977 -29.46 -5.84 -9.15
N GLN A 978 -28.59 -6.36 -8.27
CA GLN A 978 -28.67 -7.72 -7.73
C GLN A 978 -29.99 -7.87 -6.96
N GLY A 979 -30.86 -8.77 -7.38
CA GLY A 979 -32.24 -8.83 -6.89
C GLY A 979 -32.60 -10.20 -6.33
N ASP A 980 -33.61 -10.23 -5.46
CA ASP A 980 -34.19 -11.45 -4.92
C ASP A 980 -34.70 -12.34 -6.08
N THR A 981 -34.22 -13.57 -6.14
CA THR A 981 -34.62 -14.55 -7.16
C THR A 981 -36.11 -14.81 -7.09
N LYS A 982 -36.69 -14.80 -5.90
CA LYS A 982 -38.14 -14.98 -5.72
C LYS A 982 -38.93 -13.87 -6.39
N LEU A 983 -38.51 -12.61 -6.22
CA LEU A 983 -39.17 -11.46 -6.84
C LEU A 983 -39.13 -11.54 -8.37
N LEU A 984 -38.00 -11.97 -8.94
CA LEU A 984 -37.88 -12.19 -10.38
C LEU A 984 -38.88 -13.25 -10.86
N LEU A 985 -38.95 -14.40 -10.18
CA LEU A 985 -39.86 -15.49 -10.55
C LEU A 985 -41.34 -15.11 -10.36
N GLU A 986 -41.67 -14.37 -9.30
CA GLU A 986 -43.01 -13.78 -9.11
C GLU A 986 -43.36 -12.81 -10.25
N HIS A 987 -42.39 -12.04 -10.76
CA HIS A 987 -42.60 -11.16 -11.91
C HIS A 987 -42.86 -11.95 -13.19
N VAL A 988 -42.15 -13.07 -13.41
CA VAL A 988 -42.45 -14.00 -14.51
C VAL A 988 -43.89 -14.54 -14.39
N CYS A 989 -44.32 -14.96 -13.20
CA CYS A 989 -45.69 -15.41 -12.97
C CYS A 989 -46.72 -14.32 -13.27
N LYS A 990 -46.50 -13.09 -12.78
CA LYS A 990 -47.38 -11.94 -13.04
C LYS A 990 -47.47 -11.60 -14.53
N ASN A 991 -46.35 -11.61 -15.24
CA ASN A 991 -46.32 -11.37 -16.69
C ASN A 991 -47.11 -12.44 -17.44
N LEU A 992 -47.03 -13.71 -17.01
CA LEU A 992 -47.84 -14.80 -17.58
C LEU A 992 -49.33 -14.64 -17.31
N GLU A 993 -49.71 -14.35 -16.07
CA GLU A 993 -51.11 -14.18 -15.66
C GLU A 993 -51.76 -12.95 -16.29
N SER A 994 -50.99 -11.89 -16.57
CA SER A 994 -51.47 -10.69 -17.26
C SER A 994 -52.04 -10.96 -18.65
N CYS A 995 -51.72 -12.12 -19.24
CA CYS A 995 -52.30 -12.58 -20.50
C CYS A 995 -53.75 -13.08 -20.36
N GLY A 996 -54.31 -13.19 -19.14
CA GLY A 996 -55.71 -13.54 -18.87
C GLY A 996 -56.08 -15.03 -19.00
N ASP A 997 -55.32 -15.80 -19.77
CA ASP A 997 -55.66 -17.20 -20.11
C ASP A 997 -54.83 -18.27 -19.38
N VAL A 998 -53.86 -17.87 -18.54
CA VAL A 998 -52.88 -18.78 -17.92
C VAL A 998 -52.94 -18.67 -16.41
N VAL A 999 -53.12 -19.79 -15.73
CA VAL A 999 -53.11 -19.88 -14.26
C VAL A 999 -51.78 -20.49 -13.81
N VAL A 1000 -51.10 -19.82 -12.87
CA VAL A 1000 -49.76 -20.22 -12.44
C VAL A 1000 -49.77 -20.59 -10.94
N PRO A 1001 -49.22 -21.75 -10.54
CA PRO A 1001 -49.21 -22.17 -9.14
C PRO A 1001 -48.11 -21.43 -8.34
N GLN A 1002 -48.34 -20.17 -7.99
CA GLN A 1002 -47.32 -19.34 -7.32
C GLN A 1002 -46.87 -19.85 -5.94
N HIS A 1003 -47.68 -20.67 -5.26
CA HIS A 1003 -47.37 -21.21 -3.92
C HIS A 1003 -46.07 -22.05 -3.90
N VAL A 1004 -45.64 -22.56 -5.04
CA VAL A 1004 -44.41 -23.35 -5.23
C VAL A 1004 -43.15 -22.52 -4.93
N LEU A 1005 -43.23 -21.19 -5.03
CA LEU A 1005 -42.10 -20.26 -4.79
C LEU A 1005 -41.71 -20.11 -3.31
N GLN A 1006 -42.36 -20.81 -2.38
CA GLN A 1006 -42.02 -20.76 -0.95
C GLN A 1006 -40.81 -21.64 -0.56
N GLY A 1007 -40.31 -22.49 -1.47
CA GLY A 1007 -39.18 -23.38 -1.22
C GLY A 1007 -37.84 -22.66 -0.96
N PRO A 1008 -36.89 -23.30 -0.24
CA PRO A 1008 -35.61 -22.69 0.14
C PRO A 1008 -34.70 -22.35 -1.05
N LEU A 1009 -34.86 -23.02 -2.20
CA LEU A 1009 -34.09 -22.77 -3.41
C LEU A 1009 -34.39 -21.41 -4.07
N PHE A 1010 -35.52 -20.78 -3.74
CA PHE A 1010 -35.94 -19.49 -4.31
C PHE A 1010 -35.57 -18.29 -3.43
N GLN A 1011 -35.10 -18.50 -2.20
CA GLN A 1011 -34.86 -17.46 -1.19
C GLN A 1011 -33.45 -16.82 -1.25
N TYR A 1012 -32.78 -16.86 -2.40
CA TYR A 1012 -31.42 -16.33 -2.59
C TYR A 1012 -31.40 -15.09 -3.48
N SER A 1013 -30.41 -14.20 -3.29
CA SER A 1013 -30.20 -13.03 -4.15
C SER A 1013 -29.19 -13.34 -5.24
N MET A 1014 -29.59 -13.16 -6.51
CA MET A 1014 -28.80 -13.50 -7.69
C MET A 1014 -28.88 -12.38 -8.74
N VAL A 1015 -27.96 -12.43 -9.70
CA VAL A 1015 -28.03 -11.53 -10.87
C VAL A 1015 -29.14 -12.04 -11.78
N TRP A 1016 -30.16 -11.22 -12.02
CA TRP A 1016 -31.34 -11.62 -12.79
C TRP A 1016 -30.99 -12.15 -14.18
N LYS A 1017 -29.97 -11.58 -14.84
CA LYS A 1017 -29.48 -12.04 -16.15
C LYS A 1017 -29.04 -13.51 -16.12
N ASP A 1018 -28.33 -13.94 -15.07
CA ASP A 1018 -27.85 -15.32 -14.94
C ASP A 1018 -29.03 -16.28 -14.74
N VAL A 1019 -29.99 -15.90 -13.90
CA VAL A 1019 -31.20 -16.70 -13.64
C VAL A 1019 -32.07 -16.81 -14.89
N VAL A 1020 -32.28 -15.71 -15.62
CA VAL A 1020 -33.05 -15.71 -16.88
C VAL A 1020 -32.39 -16.59 -17.95
N ALA A 1021 -31.06 -16.57 -18.07
CA ALA A 1021 -30.36 -17.46 -18.99
C ALA A 1021 -30.60 -18.94 -18.66
N CYS A 1022 -30.51 -19.32 -17.37
CA CYS A 1022 -30.82 -20.68 -16.93
C CYS A 1022 -32.31 -21.04 -17.12
N LEU A 1023 -33.23 -20.10 -16.93
CA LEU A 1023 -34.66 -20.29 -17.16
C LEU A 1023 -34.98 -20.53 -18.64
N LEU A 1024 -34.40 -19.76 -19.55
CA LEU A 1024 -34.60 -19.96 -20.99
C LEU A 1024 -34.05 -21.33 -21.45
N GLN A 1025 -32.92 -21.77 -20.89
CA GLN A 1025 -32.41 -23.12 -21.13
C GLN A 1025 -33.36 -24.20 -20.61
N SER A 1026 -33.80 -24.09 -19.35
CA SER A 1026 -34.72 -25.06 -18.73
C SER A 1026 -36.07 -25.13 -19.45
N LEU A 1027 -36.57 -23.98 -19.91
CA LEU A 1027 -37.76 -23.88 -20.75
C LEU A 1027 -37.57 -24.67 -22.06
N GLY A 1028 -36.45 -24.47 -22.76
CA GLY A 1028 -36.13 -25.21 -23.97
C GLY A 1028 -36.12 -26.73 -23.77
N GLU A 1029 -35.51 -27.20 -22.68
CA GLU A 1029 -35.48 -28.62 -22.30
C GLU A 1029 -36.89 -29.16 -22.02
N MET A 1030 -37.70 -28.40 -21.28
CA MET A 1030 -39.11 -28.74 -21.05
C MET A 1030 -39.91 -28.83 -22.35
N TRP A 1031 -39.68 -27.92 -23.30
CA TRP A 1031 -40.35 -27.94 -24.60
C TRP A 1031 -40.01 -29.18 -25.43
N GLN A 1032 -38.73 -29.57 -25.45
CA GLN A 1032 -38.31 -30.81 -26.12
C GLN A 1032 -38.97 -32.03 -25.48
N SER A 1033 -39.00 -32.08 -24.13
CA SER A 1033 -39.65 -33.16 -23.38
C SER A 1033 -41.15 -33.26 -23.71
N LEU A 1034 -41.89 -32.15 -23.68
CA LEU A 1034 -43.32 -32.12 -24.00
C LEU A 1034 -43.60 -32.46 -25.47
N THR A 1035 -42.75 -32.00 -26.40
CA THR A 1035 -42.86 -32.34 -27.82
C THR A 1035 -42.71 -33.85 -28.04
N GLN A 1036 -41.74 -34.47 -27.36
CA GLN A 1036 -41.53 -35.91 -27.41
C GLN A 1036 -42.73 -36.66 -26.80
N GLU A 1037 -43.24 -36.21 -25.65
CA GLU A 1037 -44.42 -36.76 -24.97
C GLU A 1037 -45.66 -36.73 -25.89
N PHE A 1038 -45.92 -35.61 -26.57
CA PHE A 1038 -47.05 -35.48 -27.48
C PHE A 1038 -46.88 -36.31 -28.75
N SER A 1039 -45.66 -36.42 -29.27
CA SER A 1039 -45.35 -37.26 -30.43
C SER A 1039 -45.59 -38.75 -30.13
N GLN A 1040 -45.29 -39.21 -28.91
CA GLN A 1040 -45.53 -40.59 -28.48
C GLN A 1040 -47.03 -40.93 -28.35
N LEU A 1041 -47.86 -39.96 -27.93
CA LEU A 1041 -49.30 -40.16 -27.83
C LEU A 1041 -49.93 -40.34 -29.24
N GLY A 1042 -49.51 -39.52 -30.21
CA GLY A 1042 -49.92 -39.63 -31.60
C GLY A 1042 -51.43 -39.52 -31.85
N ASN A 1043 -51.85 -39.69 -33.11
CA ASN A 1043 -53.27 -39.73 -33.53
C ASN A 1043 -53.86 -41.15 -33.55
N SER A 1044 -53.21 -42.10 -32.87
CA SER A 1044 -53.73 -43.46 -32.79
C SER A 1044 -54.98 -43.51 -31.90
N PRO A 1045 -55.93 -44.42 -32.16
CA PRO A 1045 -57.11 -44.59 -31.30
C PRO A 1045 -56.77 -44.78 -29.81
N LEU A 1046 -55.65 -45.45 -29.52
CA LEU A 1046 -55.15 -45.65 -28.17
C LEU A 1046 -54.65 -44.34 -27.53
N GLY A 1047 -53.93 -43.51 -28.29
CA GLY A 1047 -53.45 -42.20 -27.85
C GLY A 1047 -54.57 -41.19 -27.62
N VAL A 1048 -55.59 -41.22 -28.48
CA VAL A 1048 -56.81 -40.43 -28.33
C VAL A 1048 -57.57 -40.86 -27.07
N SER A 1049 -57.78 -42.15 -26.84
CA SER A 1049 -58.47 -42.65 -25.63
C SER A 1049 -57.75 -42.23 -24.35
N LYS A 1050 -56.42 -42.36 -24.28
CA LYS A 1050 -55.62 -41.91 -23.13
C LYS A 1050 -55.73 -40.41 -22.89
N THR A 1051 -55.80 -39.61 -23.96
CA THR A 1051 -56.00 -38.17 -23.84
C THR A 1051 -57.37 -37.85 -23.25
N LEU A 1052 -58.43 -38.54 -23.70
CA LEU A 1052 -59.80 -38.34 -23.22
C LEU A 1052 -59.96 -38.70 -21.74
N GLU A 1053 -59.27 -39.73 -21.26
CA GLU A 1053 -59.26 -40.12 -19.84
C GLU A 1053 -58.68 -39.04 -18.92
N GLY A 1054 -57.75 -38.22 -19.44
CA GLY A 1054 -57.11 -37.13 -18.70
C GLY A 1054 -57.87 -35.79 -18.74
N LEU A 1055 -59.01 -35.71 -19.43
CA LEU A 1055 -59.82 -34.48 -19.49
C LEU A 1055 -60.68 -34.33 -18.22
N SER A 1056 -60.79 -33.10 -17.73
CA SER A 1056 -61.63 -32.75 -16.59
C SER A 1056 -63.13 -32.94 -16.86
N SER A 1057 -63.57 -32.62 -18.08
CA SER A 1057 -64.92 -32.89 -18.59
C SER A 1057 -64.87 -33.97 -19.66
N LYS A 1058 -65.59 -35.08 -19.47
CA LYS A 1058 -65.64 -36.18 -20.43
C LYS A 1058 -66.59 -35.83 -21.59
N PRO A 1059 -66.10 -35.74 -22.84
CA PRO A 1059 -66.94 -35.38 -23.98
C PRO A 1059 -68.12 -36.34 -24.19
N GLU A 1060 -67.95 -37.63 -23.88
CA GLU A 1060 -69.01 -38.64 -24.01
C GLU A 1060 -70.21 -38.38 -23.10
N ASP A 1061 -69.98 -37.87 -21.89
CA ASP A 1061 -71.04 -37.60 -20.91
C ASP A 1061 -71.85 -36.38 -21.35
N GLU A 1062 -71.17 -35.30 -21.76
CA GLU A 1062 -71.80 -34.07 -22.25
C GLU A 1062 -72.57 -34.30 -23.56
N LEU A 1063 -72.00 -35.08 -24.49
CA LEU A 1063 -72.68 -35.46 -25.72
C LEU A 1063 -73.88 -36.36 -25.44
N TYR A 1064 -73.78 -37.29 -24.49
CA TYR A 1064 -74.90 -38.13 -24.06
C TYR A 1064 -76.05 -37.31 -23.47
N LEU A 1065 -75.75 -36.36 -22.56
CA LEU A 1065 -76.75 -35.46 -21.98
C LEU A 1065 -77.51 -34.68 -23.06
N ARG A 1066 -76.85 -34.34 -24.18
CA ARG A 1066 -77.45 -33.65 -25.32
C ARG A 1066 -78.43 -34.52 -26.11
N VAL A 1067 -78.22 -35.83 -26.20
CA VAL A 1067 -78.99 -36.74 -27.08
C VAL A 1067 -79.86 -37.77 -26.34
N ARG A 1068 -79.75 -37.91 -25.02
CA ARG A 1068 -80.48 -38.94 -24.24
C ARG A 1068 -82.00 -38.84 -24.33
N GLY A 1069 -82.54 -37.64 -24.58
CA GLY A 1069 -83.99 -37.41 -24.61
C GLY A 1069 -84.63 -37.63 -23.24
N CYS A 1070 -85.86 -38.15 -23.22
CA CYS A 1070 -86.58 -38.46 -21.98
C CYS A 1070 -86.16 -39.82 -21.40
N GLU A 1071 -85.90 -39.84 -20.09
CA GLU A 1071 -85.41 -41.03 -19.38
C GLU A 1071 -86.49 -42.06 -19.05
N LYS A 1072 -87.75 -41.75 -19.34
CA LYS A 1072 -88.89 -42.61 -19.03
C LYS A 1072 -88.97 -43.76 -20.02
N GLN A 1073 -89.03 -44.98 -19.50
CA GLN A 1073 -89.12 -46.22 -20.28
C GLN A 1073 -90.49 -46.87 -20.09
N CYS A 1074 -91.00 -47.49 -21.16
CA CYS A 1074 -92.28 -48.19 -21.12
C CYS A 1074 -92.25 -49.24 -20.00
N PRO A 1075 -93.25 -49.27 -19.10
CA PRO A 1075 -93.23 -50.15 -17.93
C PRO A 1075 -93.13 -51.63 -18.30
N PHE A 1076 -93.61 -52.00 -19.49
CA PHE A 1076 -93.69 -53.39 -19.95
C PHE A 1076 -92.51 -53.86 -20.80
N CYS A 1077 -92.11 -53.08 -21.81
CA CYS A 1077 -91.07 -53.50 -22.77
C CYS A 1077 -89.80 -52.65 -22.70
N LYS A 1078 -89.69 -51.76 -21.70
CA LYS A 1078 -88.57 -50.86 -21.48
C LYS A 1078 -88.14 -50.03 -22.71
N ALA A 1079 -89.00 -49.91 -23.71
CA ALA A 1079 -88.77 -49.05 -24.85
C ALA A 1079 -88.68 -47.59 -24.39
N PRO A 1080 -87.71 -46.81 -24.88
CA PRO A 1080 -87.53 -45.42 -24.48
C PRO A 1080 -88.71 -44.56 -24.96
N CYS A 1081 -88.93 -43.44 -24.28
CA CYS A 1081 -89.89 -42.44 -24.71
C CYS A 1081 -89.33 -41.63 -25.89
N ASP A 1082 -90.12 -41.51 -26.97
CA ASP A 1082 -89.71 -40.86 -28.22
C ASP A 1082 -90.19 -39.40 -28.35
N VAL A 1083 -90.75 -38.84 -27.27
CA VAL A 1083 -91.24 -37.45 -27.23
C VAL A 1083 -90.04 -36.49 -27.22
N ARG A 1084 -90.08 -35.46 -28.07
CA ARG A 1084 -88.95 -34.56 -28.33
C ARG A 1084 -88.53 -33.71 -27.14
N ASP A 1085 -89.50 -33.16 -26.42
CA ASP A 1085 -89.25 -32.27 -25.29
C ASP A 1085 -88.94 -33.08 -24.04
N THR A 1086 -88.07 -32.61 -23.15
CA THR A 1086 -87.74 -33.32 -21.91
C THR A 1086 -88.76 -33.08 -20.79
N GLU A 1087 -89.54 -32.00 -20.88
CA GLU A 1087 -90.57 -31.62 -19.90
C GLU A 1087 -91.98 -31.95 -20.42
N HIS A 1088 -92.28 -33.24 -20.58
CA HIS A 1088 -93.61 -33.70 -20.98
C HIS A 1088 -94.24 -34.62 -19.93
N THR A 1089 -95.56 -34.58 -19.83
CA THR A 1089 -96.36 -35.36 -18.89
C THR A 1089 -96.88 -36.68 -19.46
N GLU A 1090 -96.92 -36.81 -20.79
CA GLU A 1090 -97.38 -38.03 -21.49
C GLU A 1090 -96.23 -38.74 -22.21
N HIS A 1091 -95.95 -39.97 -21.82
CA HIS A 1091 -94.89 -40.80 -22.40
C HIS A 1091 -95.42 -41.73 -23.48
N LYS A 1092 -94.75 -41.71 -24.65
CA LYS A 1092 -95.08 -42.52 -25.83
C LYS A 1092 -93.81 -43.12 -26.42
N SER A 1093 -93.93 -44.33 -26.96
CA SER A 1093 -92.87 -44.97 -27.76
C SER A 1093 -93.47 -45.45 -29.08
N ARG A 1094 -92.79 -45.17 -30.19
CA ARG A 1094 -93.14 -45.60 -31.54
C ARG A 1094 -92.71 -47.04 -31.79
N LEU A 1095 -91.67 -47.51 -31.09
CA LEU A 1095 -91.08 -48.84 -31.25
C LEU A 1095 -91.09 -49.62 -29.94
N HIS A 1096 -92.28 -50.07 -29.54
CA HIS A 1096 -92.40 -51.05 -28.46
C HIS A 1096 -91.71 -52.37 -28.82
N ARG A 1097 -91.25 -53.13 -27.84
CA ARG A 1097 -90.48 -54.37 -28.07
C ARG A 1097 -91.32 -55.60 -27.71
N PRO A 1098 -91.20 -56.73 -28.45
CA PRO A 1098 -91.63 -58.03 -27.96
C PRO A 1098 -91.02 -58.33 -26.59
N LYS A 1099 -91.83 -58.80 -25.64
CA LYS A 1099 -91.38 -58.99 -24.26
C LYS A 1099 -90.25 -60.03 -24.12
N GLY A 1100 -90.20 -61.01 -25.02
CA GLY A 1100 -89.16 -62.06 -25.04
C GLY A 1100 -87.75 -61.52 -25.25
N LEU A 1101 -87.61 -60.29 -25.78
CA LEU A 1101 -86.32 -59.61 -25.86
C LEU A 1101 -85.77 -59.19 -24.48
N LEU A 1102 -86.61 -59.17 -23.44
CA LEU A 1102 -86.26 -58.77 -22.07
C LEU A 1102 -86.47 -59.90 -21.04
N SER A 1103 -86.22 -61.16 -21.44
CA SER A 1103 -86.33 -62.38 -20.61
C SER A 1103 -87.74 -62.81 -20.18
N PHE A 1104 -88.80 -62.09 -20.57
CA PHE A 1104 -90.16 -62.46 -20.19
C PHE A 1104 -90.66 -63.69 -20.97
N THR A 1105 -91.09 -64.70 -20.22
CA THR A 1105 -91.76 -65.90 -20.76
C THR A 1105 -93.26 -65.69 -20.84
N ARG A 1106 -93.96 -66.61 -21.51
CA ARG A 1106 -95.41 -66.66 -21.46
C ARG A 1106 -95.87 -67.11 -20.06
N THR A 1107 -97.08 -66.71 -19.66
CA THR A 1107 -97.65 -67.09 -18.35
C THR A 1107 -97.94 -68.59 -18.23
N ASP A 1108 -98.10 -69.28 -19.36
CA ASP A 1108 -98.47 -70.69 -19.50
C ASP A 1108 -97.29 -71.60 -19.92
N SER A 1109 -96.09 -71.05 -20.11
CA SER A 1109 -94.95 -71.78 -20.70
C SER A 1109 -93.60 -71.20 -20.26
N SER A 1110 -92.56 -72.04 -20.26
CA SER A 1110 -91.16 -71.58 -20.12
C SER A 1110 -90.57 -70.99 -21.41
N SER A 1111 -91.39 -70.81 -22.47
CA SER A 1111 -90.98 -70.19 -23.73
C SER A 1111 -91.08 -68.67 -23.69
N LEU A 1112 -90.13 -67.99 -24.35
CA LEU A 1112 -90.11 -66.54 -24.48
C LEU A 1112 -91.39 -66.02 -25.14
N SER A 1113 -91.88 -64.88 -24.66
CA SER A 1113 -93.10 -64.27 -25.20
C SER A 1113 -92.79 -63.41 -26.43
N TYR A 1114 -93.43 -63.70 -27.58
CA TYR A 1114 -93.32 -62.82 -28.75
C TYR A 1114 -94.32 -61.64 -28.71
N ASN A 1115 -95.20 -61.57 -27.71
CA ASN A 1115 -96.20 -60.51 -27.62
C ASN A 1115 -95.53 -59.15 -27.33
N SER A 1116 -95.92 -58.12 -28.08
CA SER A 1116 -95.50 -56.73 -27.88
C SER A 1116 -96.45 -56.00 -26.93
N CYS A 1117 -96.12 -54.78 -26.52
CA CYS A 1117 -97.04 -53.99 -25.69
C CYS A 1117 -98.35 -53.69 -26.43
N ASN A 1118 -98.24 -53.28 -27.70
CA ASN A 1118 -99.39 -52.98 -28.56
C ASN A 1118 -100.28 -54.22 -28.75
N SER A 1119 -99.69 -55.41 -28.92
CA SER A 1119 -100.43 -56.65 -29.10
C SER A 1119 -101.16 -57.08 -27.82
N ASN A 1120 -100.54 -56.86 -26.66
CA ASN A 1120 -101.16 -57.17 -25.38
C ASN A 1120 -102.29 -56.19 -25.03
N VAL A 1121 -102.17 -54.90 -25.35
CA VAL A 1121 -103.24 -53.90 -25.16
C VAL A 1121 -104.44 -54.18 -26.07
N ALA A 1122 -104.20 -54.72 -27.27
CA ALA A 1122 -105.26 -55.09 -28.22
C ALA A 1122 -105.96 -56.43 -27.91
N SER A 1123 -105.49 -57.19 -26.91
CA SER A 1123 -106.02 -58.51 -26.53
C SER A 1123 -106.53 -58.52 -25.08
N ASP A 1124 -107.21 -59.60 -24.69
CA ASP A 1124 -107.66 -59.81 -23.30
C ASP A 1124 -106.54 -60.38 -22.39
N ASN A 1125 -105.27 -60.14 -22.76
CA ASN A 1125 -104.13 -60.58 -21.95
C ASN A 1125 -104.05 -59.78 -20.65
N MET A 1126 -103.56 -60.43 -19.59
CA MET A 1126 -103.38 -59.84 -18.26
C MET A 1126 -101.90 -59.65 -17.94
N PHE A 1127 -101.58 -58.66 -17.10
CA PHE A 1127 -100.25 -58.45 -16.55
C PHE A 1127 -100.23 -58.50 -15.04
N LEU A 1128 -99.09 -58.94 -14.52
CA LEU A 1128 -98.80 -59.04 -13.11
C LEU A 1128 -97.34 -58.63 -12.92
N ASN A 1129 -97.12 -57.64 -12.08
CA ASN A 1129 -95.78 -57.14 -11.78
C ASN A 1129 -95.75 -56.57 -10.35
N LYS A 1130 -94.61 -56.01 -9.97
CA LYS A 1130 -94.45 -55.40 -8.64
C LYS A 1130 -95.41 -54.23 -8.41
N ASP A 1131 -95.73 -53.48 -9.45
CA ASP A 1131 -96.58 -52.29 -9.35
C ASP A 1131 -98.07 -52.65 -9.21
N THR A 1132 -98.45 -53.90 -9.47
CA THR A 1132 -99.80 -54.44 -9.20
C THR A 1132 -99.86 -55.27 -7.92
N ASP A 1133 -98.82 -55.27 -7.08
CA ASP A 1133 -98.68 -56.16 -5.91
C ASP A 1133 -98.91 -57.65 -6.27
N GLY A 1134 -98.58 -58.04 -7.51
CA GLY A 1134 -98.80 -59.39 -8.03
C GLY A 1134 -100.25 -59.71 -8.43
N GLN A 1135 -101.17 -58.74 -8.41
CA GLN A 1135 -102.55 -58.92 -8.88
C GLN A 1135 -102.62 -58.86 -10.41
N PRO A 1136 -103.44 -59.72 -11.06
CA PRO A 1136 -103.61 -59.70 -12.51
C PRO A 1136 -104.51 -58.53 -12.94
N VAL A 1137 -103.98 -57.64 -13.80
CA VAL A 1137 -104.70 -56.50 -14.39
C VAL A 1137 -104.77 -56.64 -15.91
N PRO A 1138 -105.91 -56.37 -16.58
CA PRO A 1138 -105.97 -56.43 -18.05
C PRO A 1138 -105.03 -55.41 -18.69
N TYR A 1139 -104.32 -55.81 -19.75
CA TYR A 1139 -103.43 -54.90 -20.48
C TYR A 1139 -104.17 -53.71 -21.10
N LYS A 1140 -105.46 -53.85 -21.45
CA LYS A 1140 -106.31 -52.74 -21.91
C LYS A 1140 -106.58 -51.67 -20.84
N ASP A 1141 -106.47 -52.03 -19.56
CA ASP A 1141 -106.73 -51.15 -18.42
C ASP A 1141 -105.43 -50.67 -17.74
N TYR A 1142 -104.28 -50.81 -18.41
CA TYR A 1142 -102.95 -50.48 -17.85
C TYR A 1142 -102.82 -49.03 -17.35
N GLN A 1143 -103.59 -48.08 -17.89
CA GLN A 1143 -103.56 -46.67 -17.49
C GLN A 1143 -104.08 -46.44 -16.07
N THR A 1144 -104.74 -47.43 -15.45
CA THR A 1144 -105.08 -47.38 -14.02
C THR A 1144 -103.84 -47.44 -13.12
N ILE A 1145 -102.77 -48.05 -13.60
CA ILE A 1145 -101.48 -48.20 -12.89
C ILE A 1145 -100.44 -47.22 -13.45
N TYR A 1146 -100.44 -46.99 -14.76
CA TYR A 1146 -99.50 -46.10 -15.46
C TYR A 1146 -100.24 -45.03 -16.28
N PRO A 1147 -100.91 -44.06 -15.64
CA PRO A 1147 -101.73 -43.04 -16.32
C PRO A 1147 -100.94 -42.15 -17.28
N GLU A 1148 -99.63 -42.00 -17.05
CA GLU A 1148 -98.72 -41.19 -17.85
C GLU A 1148 -98.26 -41.86 -19.16
N TRP A 1149 -98.54 -43.14 -19.37
CA TRP A 1149 -98.12 -43.87 -20.57
C TRP A 1149 -99.25 -44.02 -21.60
N ILE A 1150 -98.91 -43.82 -22.87
CA ILE A 1150 -99.81 -44.04 -24.00
C ILE A 1150 -99.20 -45.08 -24.94
N ILE A 1151 -99.84 -46.25 -24.97
CA ILE A 1151 -99.52 -47.42 -25.78
C ILE A 1151 -100.71 -47.68 -26.71
N PRO A 1152 -100.60 -47.39 -28.03
CA PRO A 1152 -101.67 -47.65 -28.97
C PRO A 1152 -101.86 -49.16 -29.22
N PRO A 1153 -103.09 -49.66 -29.47
CA PRO A 1153 -103.29 -51.06 -29.86
C PRO A 1153 -102.63 -51.36 -31.21
N GLU A 1154 -102.19 -52.60 -31.43
CA GLU A 1154 -101.43 -52.99 -32.63
C GLU A 1154 -102.27 -52.86 -33.91
N THR A 1155 -101.74 -52.14 -34.91
CA THR A 1155 -102.22 -52.16 -36.30
C THR A 1155 -101.21 -52.91 -37.18
N HIS A 1156 -101.66 -53.55 -38.27
CA HIS A 1156 -100.77 -54.33 -39.15
C HIS A 1156 -99.58 -53.47 -39.65
N GLY A 1157 -98.35 -53.95 -39.48
CA GLY A 1157 -97.11 -53.33 -39.99
C GLY A 1157 -96.26 -52.50 -39.00
N VAL A 1158 -96.72 -52.23 -37.77
CA VAL A 1158 -96.12 -51.19 -36.90
C VAL A 1158 -94.81 -51.60 -36.17
N ASN A 1159 -94.22 -52.77 -36.42
CA ASN A 1159 -93.07 -53.21 -35.61
C ASN A 1159 -92.16 -54.26 -36.27
N LEU A 1160 -91.98 -54.20 -37.59
CA LEU A 1160 -91.17 -55.18 -38.32
C LEU A 1160 -89.72 -55.24 -37.81
N TYR A 1161 -89.17 -54.12 -37.33
CA TYR A 1161 -87.82 -54.06 -36.77
C TYR A 1161 -87.61 -55.06 -35.60
N TRP A 1162 -88.39 -54.95 -34.52
CA TRP A 1162 -88.18 -55.83 -33.35
C TRP A 1162 -88.71 -57.24 -33.59
N LYS A 1163 -89.67 -57.41 -34.51
CA LYS A 1163 -90.11 -58.74 -34.98
C LYS A 1163 -88.96 -59.47 -35.67
N TYR A 1164 -88.26 -58.79 -36.58
CA TYR A 1164 -87.05 -59.29 -37.22
C TYR A 1164 -85.96 -59.65 -36.20
N VAL A 1165 -85.64 -58.76 -35.26
CA VAL A 1165 -84.61 -59.01 -34.25
C VAL A 1165 -84.93 -60.23 -33.38
N LEU A 1166 -86.17 -60.37 -32.91
CA LEU A 1166 -86.56 -61.54 -32.12
C LEU A 1166 -86.54 -62.81 -32.97
N ALA A 1167 -87.00 -62.77 -34.23
CA ALA A 1167 -86.95 -63.92 -35.14
C ALA A 1167 -85.52 -64.36 -35.44
N ARG A 1168 -84.63 -63.41 -35.71
CA ARG A 1168 -83.21 -63.63 -36.02
C ARG A 1168 -82.45 -64.26 -34.84
N TYR A 1169 -82.73 -63.84 -33.62
CA TYR A 1169 -81.97 -64.20 -32.42
C TYR A 1169 -82.75 -65.04 -31.40
N ASN A 1170 -83.89 -65.60 -31.79
CA ASN A 1170 -84.82 -66.28 -30.91
C ASN A 1170 -84.14 -67.33 -30.00
N GLU A 1171 -83.35 -68.23 -30.59
CA GLU A 1171 -82.63 -69.27 -29.85
C GLU A 1171 -81.55 -68.69 -28.94
N ARG A 1172 -80.87 -67.62 -29.37
CA ARG A 1172 -79.78 -67.02 -28.59
C ARG A 1172 -80.30 -66.26 -27.38
N PHE A 1173 -81.43 -65.55 -27.51
CA PHE A 1173 -82.11 -64.95 -26.37
C PHE A 1173 -82.62 -66.02 -25.40
N ALA A 1174 -83.16 -67.12 -25.91
CA ALA A 1174 -83.62 -68.23 -25.09
C ALA A 1174 -82.47 -68.87 -24.27
N GLN A 1175 -81.32 -69.08 -24.91
CA GLN A 1175 -80.10 -69.57 -24.23
C GLN A 1175 -79.61 -68.60 -23.15
N GLU A 1176 -79.49 -67.30 -23.46
CA GLU A 1176 -79.02 -66.29 -22.51
C GLU A 1176 -79.93 -66.17 -21.29
N TYR A 1177 -81.24 -66.21 -21.51
CA TYR A 1177 -82.26 -66.10 -20.46
C TYR A 1177 -82.67 -67.45 -19.84
N GLN A 1178 -81.96 -68.53 -20.16
CA GLN A 1178 -82.23 -69.89 -19.64
C GLN A 1178 -83.70 -70.32 -19.81
N SER A 1179 -84.28 -69.98 -20.96
CA SER A 1179 -85.69 -70.19 -21.32
C SER A 1179 -85.81 -70.97 -22.64
N GLN A 1180 -87.02 -71.39 -23.02
CA GLN A 1180 -87.26 -71.99 -24.34
C GLN A 1180 -87.46 -70.90 -25.41
N PRO A 1181 -87.09 -71.14 -26.69
CA PRO A 1181 -87.34 -70.20 -27.78
C PRO A 1181 -88.82 -69.83 -27.89
N ALA A 1182 -89.10 -68.59 -28.28
CA ALA A 1182 -90.46 -68.15 -28.55
C ALA A 1182 -91.05 -68.97 -29.70
N GLN A 1183 -92.31 -69.38 -29.58
CA GLN A 1183 -93.04 -70.00 -30.68
C GLN A 1183 -93.55 -68.90 -31.61
N LEU A 1184 -92.74 -68.55 -32.61
CA LEU A 1184 -93.01 -67.43 -33.51
C LEU A 1184 -94.00 -67.80 -34.62
N PRO A 1185 -94.89 -66.88 -35.03
CA PRO A 1185 -95.66 -67.00 -36.26
C PRO A 1185 -94.76 -67.20 -37.50
N GLU A 1186 -95.20 -67.99 -38.49
CA GLU A 1186 -94.38 -68.31 -39.67
C GLU A 1186 -94.05 -67.06 -40.51
N ASP A 1187 -94.96 -66.08 -40.58
CA ASP A 1187 -94.76 -64.79 -41.26
C ASP A 1187 -93.59 -63.97 -40.69
N TRP A 1188 -93.22 -64.17 -39.42
CA TRP A 1188 -92.07 -63.45 -38.83
C TRP A 1188 -90.72 -64.00 -39.32
N LYS A 1189 -90.68 -65.26 -39.76
CA LYS A 1189 -89.45 -65.88 -40.28
C LYS A 1189 -89.14 -65.43 -41.70
N GLU A 1190 -90.14 -64.89 -42.41
CA GLU A 1190 -90.00 -64.38 -43.77
C GLU A 1190 -89.59 -62.90 -43.81
N ILE A 1191 -89.64 -62.18 -42.68
CA ILE A 1191 -89.23 -60.76 -42.60
C ILE A 1191 -87.74 -60.64 -42.93
N THR A 1192 -87.43 -59.81 -43.91
CA THR A 1192 -86.07 -59.48 -44.32
C THR A 1192 -85.48 -58.33 -43.50
N ARG A 1193 -84.15 -58.21 -43.49
CA ARG A 1193 -83.45 -57.11 -42.83
C ARG A 1193 -83.78 -55.77 -43.49
N GLU A 1194 -83.96 -55.78 -44.80
CA GLU A 1194 -84.30 -54.64 -45.63
C GLU A 1194 -85.70 -54.10 -45.27
N GLU A 1195 -86.70 -54.98 -45.10
CA GLU A 1195 -88.04 -54.61 -44.60
C GLU A 1195 -88.00 -54.06 -43.17
N ALA A 1196 -87.15 -54.61 -42.31
CA ALA A 1196 -86.92 -54.08 -40.95
C ALA A 1196 -86.30 -52.68 -40.95
N LEU A 1197 -85.41 -52.39 -41.90
CA LEU A 1197 -84.79 -51.07 -42.08
C LEU A 1197 -85.76 -50.06 -42.70
N GLU A 1198 -86.56 -50.46 -43.68
CA GLU A 1198 -87.62 -49.64 -44.27
C GLU A 1198 -88.64 -49.23 -43.20
N ASN A 1199 -89.07 -50.18 -42.36
CA ASN A 1199 -89.95 -49.91 -41.23
C ASN A 1199 -89.34 -48.87 -40.27
N LEU A 1200 -88.04 -48.98 -39.98
CA LEU A 1200 -87.34 -48.00 -39.17
C LEU A 1200 -87.32 -46.61 -39.83
N ASN A 1201 -87.10 -46.52 -41.15
CA ASN A 1201 -87.10 -45.27 -41.90
C ASN A 1201 -88.48 -44.58 -41.87
N GLU A 1202 -89.55 -45.35 -42.08
CA GLU A 1202 -90.94 -44.85 -42.05
C GLU A 1202 -91.31 -44.28 -40.67
N ILE A 1203 -90.95 -45.01 -39.59
CA ILE A 1203 -91.30 -44.62 -38.21
C ILE A 1203 -90.62 -43.32 -37.78
N PHE A 1204 -89.37 -43.10 -38.21
CA PHE A 1204 -88.62 -41.88 -37.89
C PHE A 1204 -88.80 -40.77 -38.92
N GLY A 1205 -89.56 -41.00 -40.00
CA GLY A 1205 -89.89 -39.97 -41.01
C GLY A 1205 -88.68 -39.54 -41.84
N VAL A 1206 -87.76 -40.47 -42.12
CA VAL A 1206 -86.59 -40.21 -42.96
C VAL A 1206 -87.04 -40.32 -44.43
N PRO A 1207 -86.94 -39.25 -45.25
CA PRO A 1207 -87.30 -39.34 -46.66
C PRO A 1207 -86.45 -40.41 -47.35
N GLN A 1208 -87.09 -41.31 -48.10
CA GLN A 1208 -86.37 -42.22 -48.98
C GLN A 1208 -85.57 -41.42 -50.03
N PRO A 1209 -84.37 -41.86 -50.43
CA PRO A 1209 -83.60 -41.23 -51.50
C PRO A 1209 -84.38 -41.09 -52.80
#